data_AF-A0A8U0PXT0-F1
#
_entry.id   AF-A0A8U0PXT0-F1
#
_cell.length_a   1.000
_cell.length_b   1.000
_cell.length_c   1.000
_cell.angle_alpha   90.00
_cell.angle_beta   90.00
_cell.angle_gamma   90.00
#
_symmetry.space_group_name_H-M   'P 1'
#
loop_
_entity.id
_entity.type
_entity.pdbx_description
1 polymer ?
#
loop_
_entity_poly.entity_id
_entity_poly.type
_entity_poly.pdbx_seq_one_letter_code
_entity_poly.pdbx_strand_id
1 'polypeptide(L)'
;MTKCKKKKRQDDFQKVKLKVGKTKPKADNATNINFRTKGINLTEQLKKDANAPTTHRKLNIKDLLSQLHHYSGTVKQGALVGLRELLTLHPSELDQHLSSLLSEAAAVFTDKDANVRMSATRLLRFIAQSVPAERTSPFFPLLSAHLSCAMTHIETGIQEDALKVLDVLLDHYPALLAARPALLLTNFLELISHKSTGGGARKGLEGKGRSWALSVNPNRNVTGQQWRLTVLLRLGRFLQAVVEERRAEEGVACVSGDMFSVLNGQGGANAPLELNWEELTYRKDGFRVFEHSGAMPTPHSTFKLRPETEPGAGVSEGLGTGEAVRGFASTLVPLLLDVWVEASASDRSKTDSAHLLTPDAMSLMYQVLSILQLLRKLAPQREHQDTLDAWFRSEYLGDFKQHFMKNFPYGNLDTPKQRRKTDPKRSKQAPTIPGQTVEPLALNVLLCQVMVSMVTLSQREGQAQEPDAEWLMPLRGFVQETLSSGAKLSQRHLHTLLETVWRMAITQRSRAVTEDLLQAVYVQYQQMNLNLQTRTLLLSFYSRLYLQEHNHTHIARSRVLSRWLAALPLQLSQLGHRNPALSDRLLLSIQAAASRGNKALLNSLHTHACRLYDPQEGSVVLLPAESQQRLVQLLYFLPVMSQGLLANLSRCCTAGRVSAGLAASLIRIIHLRSSLSGWSVGSQDTTLRDVDYISFLFSTLTGFSSDELATLQEAGDESVLPPSPLSPLSLYPTPLEQFTHHWDVVEEVCHCLETLGSRSQCFDVLQNGICKNLTGLAVVPDSMAAGLLRAVARLLDLSFLPSEPLLRFLSRCCLSLLSLLLTLQQDTASENNHKREAVWGACVAALSSIPRLLRLVLQSLRVMDLCEEELPQLAQILSLLLQHTALRNHMLANATLLQHIIQDLTRYCRGESKEQWMTDLLYCYSVTMATHRGNLGLRDIY
;
A
#
# COMPACT_ATOMS: atom_id res chain seq x y z
N MET A 1 -108.90 3.74 -60.01
CA MET A 1 -110.13 3.38 -59.29
C MET A 1 -109.79 2.45 -58.12
N THR A 2 -110.16 2.86 -56.92
CA THR A 2 -110.01 2.18 -55.61
C THR A 2 -110.79 0.87 -55.52
N LYS A 3 -110.30 -0.09 -54.71
CA LYS A 3 -111.14 -0.97 -53.86
C LYS A 3 -110.33 -1.76 -52.82
N CYS A 4 -110.64 -1.48 -51.56
CA CYS A 4 -110.25 -2.21 -50.36
C CYS A 4 -110.85 -3.64 -50.36
N LYS A 5 -110.13 -4.66 -49.86
CA LYS A 5 -110.70 -5.99 -49.55
C LYS A 5 -110.24 -6.49 -48.15
N LYS A 6 -111.24 -7.02 -47.45
CA LYS A 6 -111.37 -7.32 -46.01
C LYS A 6 -110.48 -8.47 -45.51
N LYS A 7 -110.04 -8.38 -44.23
CA LYS A 7 -109.42 -9.47 -43.44
C LYS A 7 -110.38 -10.67 -43.28
N LYS A 8 -109.91 -11.88 -43.59
CA LYS A 8 -110.56 -13.17 -43.24
C LYS A 8 -110.03 -13.67 -41.88
N ARG A 9 -110.92 -14.21 -41.04
CA ARG A 9 -110.60 -14.89 -39.76
C ARG A 9 -109.63 -16.06 -39.99
N GLN A 10 -108.63 -16.20 -39.10
CA GLN A 10 -107.74 -17.36 -39.01
C GLN A 10 -108.34 -18.34 -37.98
N ASP A 11 -108.42 -19.63 -38.33
CA ASP A 11 -108.86 -20.68 -37.40
C ASP A 11 -107.75 -21.02 -36.40
N ASP A 12 -108.12 -21.23 -35.13
CA ASP A 12 -107.19 -21.39 -34.00
C ASP A 12 -106.39 -22.70 -34.00
N PHE A 13 -106.80 -23.71 -34.79
CA PHE A 13 -106.10 -24.99 -34.89
C PHE A 13 -105.86 -25.40 -36.34
N GLN A 14 -104.62 -25.32 -36.79
CA GLN A 14 -104.19 -25.78 -38.12
C GLN A 14 -103.50 -27.14 -38.01
N LYS A 15 -104.20 -28.22 -38.40
CA LYS A 15 -103.56 -29.53 -38.57
C LYS A 15 -102.64 -29.51 -39.79
N VAL A 16 -101.34 -29.61 -39.55
CA VAL A 16 -100.32 -29.67 -40.62
C VAL A 16 -100.53 -30.95 -41.46
N LYS A 17 -100.62 -30.80 -42.79
CA LYS A 17 -100.81 -31.93 -43.73
C LYS A 17 -99.71 -32.99 -43.56
N LEU A 18 -100.13 -34.25 -43.47
CA LEU A 18 -99.26 -35.43 -43.42
C LEU A 18 -98.29 -35.46 -44.62
N LYS A 19 -96.99 -35.32 -44.35
CA LYS A 19 -95.93 -35.55 -45.34
C LYS A 19 -95.35 -36.94 -45.12
N VAL A 20 -95.63 -37.84 -46.06
CA VAL A 20 -95.17 -39.24 -46.05
C VAL A 20 -93.63 -39.28 -46.14
N GLY A 21 -92.99 -40.12 -45.32
CA GLY A 21 -91.52 -40.28 -45.26
C GLY A 21 -90.79 -39.47 -44.18
N LYS A 22 -91.49 -38.64 -43.38
CA LYS A 22 -90.93 -37.99 -42.18
C LYS A 22 -91.52 -38.61 -40.91
N THR A 23 -90.72 -38.69 -39.84
CA THR A 23 -91.14 -39.20 -38.53
C THR A 23 -92.37 -38.44 -38.04
N LYS A 24 -93.39 -39.18 -37.56
CA LYS A 24 -94.65 -38.63 -37.07
C LYS A 24 -94.37 -37.48 -36.08
N PRO A 25 -94.87 -36.25 -36.32
CA PRO A 25 -94.69 -35.15 -35.38
C PRO A 25 -95.29 -35.53 -34.03
N LYS A 26 -94.60 -35.16 -32.95
CA LYS A 26 -95.09 -35.37 -31.58
C LYS A 26 -96.43 -34.66 -31.42
N ALA A 27 -97.33 -35.25 -30.64
CA ALA A 27 -98.65 -34.66 -30.40
C ALA A 27 -98.51 -33.23 -29.82
N ASP A 28 -99.45 -32.34 -30.12
CA ASP A 28 -99.36 -30.92 -29.72
C ASP A 28 -99.30 -30.72 -28.19
N ASN A 29 -99.71 -31.73 -27.41
CA ASN A 29 -99.62 -31.75 -25.95
C ASN A 29 -98.28 -32.34 -25.42
N ALA A 30 -97.31 -32.68 -26.27
CA ALA A 30 -96.05 -33.28 -25.85
C ALA A 30 -95.06 -32.22 -25.36
N THR A 31 -94.82 -32.17 -24.05
CA THR A 31 -93.81 -31.29 -23.46
C THR A 31 -92.39 -31.77 -23.78
N ASN A 32 -91.58 -30.89 -24.37
CA ASN A 32 -90.20 -31.20 -24.71
C ASN A 32 -89.28 -31.02 -23.49
N ILE A 33 -88.82 -32.12 -22.91
CA ILE A 33 -87.92 -32.13 -21.74
C ILE A 33 -86.42 -31.98 -22.09
N ASN A 34 -86.07 -31.78 -23.37
CA ASN A 34 -84.70 -31.52 -23.78
C ASN A 34 -84.33 -30.05 -23.56
N PHE A 35 -83.92 -29.70 -22.34
CA PHE A 35 -83.20 -28.45 -22.09
C PHE A 35 -81.71 -28.74 -21.91
N ARG A 36 -80.88 -27.79 -22.36
CA ARG A 36 -79.43 -27.80 -22.13
C ARG A 36 -79.06 -26.51 -21.43
N THR A 37 -78.44 -26.62 -20.26
CA THR A 37 -77.92 -25.50 -19.49
C THR A 37 -76.43 -25.34 -19.80
N LYS A 38 -76.00 -24.13 -20.20
CA LYS A 38 -74.58 -23.77 -20.34
C LYS A 38 -74.20 -22.85 -19.19
N GLY A 39 -73.10 -23.16 -18.50
CA GLY A 39 -72.56 -22.30 -17.45
C GLY A 39 -72.07 -20.97 -18.04
N ILE A 40 -72.37 -19.86 -17.38
CA ILE A 40 -71.82 -18.54 -17.72
C ILE A 40 -70.40 -18.49 -17.14
N ASN A 41 -69.39 -18.45 -18.02
CA ASN A 41 -68.00 -18.31 -17.58
C ASN A 41 -67.66 -16.82 -17.49
N LEU A 42 -67.74 -16.26 -16.28
CA LEU A 42 -67.26 -14.90 -16.01
C LEU A 42 -65.73 -14.92 -16.07
N THR A 43 -65.14 -14.11 -16.94
CA THR A 43 -63.69 -13.86 -16.91
C THR A 43 -63.31 -13.38 -15.52
N GLU A 44 -62.36 -14.05 -14.88
CA GLU A 44 -61.91 -13.72 -13.51
C GLU A 44 -61.53 -12.23 -13.43
N GLN A 45 -62.39 -11.40 -12.85
CA GLN A 45 -62.03 -10.05 -12.47
C GLN A 45 -61.01 -10.16 -11.34
N LEU A 46 -59.74 -9.80 -11.62
CA LEU A 46 -58.58 -9.73 -10.71
C LEU A 46 -58.88 -10.29 -9.31
N LYS A 47 -58.73 -11.62 -9.13
CA LYS A 47 -58.83 -12.23 -7.80
C LYS A 47 -57.82 -11.55 -6.88
N LYS A 48 -58.30 -11.01 -5.76
CA LYS A 48 -57.45 -10.37 -4.76
C LYS A 48 -56.70 -11.44 -3.97
N ASP A 49 -55.40 -11.55 -4.17
CA ASP A 49 -54.53 -12.25 -3.22
C ASP A 49 -54.38 -11.36 -1.99
N ALA A 50 -55.07 -11.71 -0.89
CA ALA A 50 -55.09 -10.90 0.34
C ALA A 50 -53.71 -10.73 1.01
N ASN A 51 -52.73 -11.56 0.62
CA ASN A 51 -51.38 -11.59 1.18
C ASN A 51 -50.27 -11.11 0.23
N ALA A 52 -50.59 -10.67 -1.00
CA ALA A 52 -49.57 -10.21 -1.94
C ALA A 52 -49.16 -8.74 -1.68
N PRO A 53 -47.87 -8.39 -1.79
CA PRO A 53 -47.42 -7.01 -1.65
C PRO A 53 -48.03 -6.13 -2.76
N THR A 54 -48.56 -4.97 -2.37
CA THR A 54 -49.22 -4.04 -3.30
C THR A 54 -48.84 -2.59 -3.02
N THR A 55 -48.96 -1.74 -4.04
CA THR A 55 -48.79 -0.28 -3.93
C THR A 55 -49.96 0.39 -3.20
N HIS A 56 -49.88 1.69 -2.90
CA HIS A 56 -51.01 2.49 -2.40
C HIS A 56 -52.25 2.41 -3.31
N ARG A 57 -52.05 2.17 -4.62
CA ARG A 57 -53.14 1.97 -5.61
C ARG A 57 -53.65 0.52 -5.66
N LYS A 58 -53.19 -0.34 -4.75
CA LYS A 58 -53.53 -1.77 -4.64
C LYS A 58 -53.19 -2.58 -5.90
N LEU A 59 -52.10 -2.21 -6.57
CA LEU A 59 -51.56 -2.94 -7.73
C LEU A 59 -50.36 -3.78 -7.28
N ASN A 60 -50.34 -5.05 -7.67
CA ASN A 60 -49.19 -5.94 -7.46
C ASN A 60 -48.16 -5.78 -8.60
N ILE A 61 -47.01 -6.46 -8.48
CA ILE A 61 -45.94 -6.35 -9.46
C ILE A 61 -46.35 -6.80 -10.88
N LYS A 62 -47.17 -7.85 -11.01
CA LYS A 62 -47.65 -8.36 -12.31
C LYS A 62 -48.59 -7.36 -12.99
N ASP A 63 -49.47 -6.73 -12.22
CA ASP A 63 -50.38 -5.69 -12.70
C ASP A 63 -49.58 -4.51 -13.24
N LEU A 64 -48.57 -4.05 -12.50
CA LEU A 64 -47.72 -2.93 -12.89
C LEU A 64 -46.88 -3.25 -14.13
N LEU A 65 -46.27 -4.44 -14.22
CA LEU A 65 -45.53 -4.85 -15.41
C LEU A 65 -46.44 -4.94 -16.64
N SER A 66 -47.67 -5.45 -16.50
CA SER A 66 -48.64 -5.50 -17.61
C SER A 66 -49.04 -4.10 -18.11
N GLN A 67 -49.09 -3.11 -17.22
CA GLN A 67 -49.43 -1.73 -17.56
C GLN A 67 -48.35 -1.00 -18.38
N LEU A 68 -47.11 -1.51 -18.41
CA LEU A 68 -46.04 -0.95 -19.26
C LEU A 68 -46.31 -1.14 -20.76
N HIS A 69 -47.13 -2.13 -21.12
CA HIS A 69 -47.57 -2.39 -22.49
C HIS A 69 -48.80 -1.59 -22.91
N HIS A 70 -49.39 -0.80 -22.01
CA HIS A 70 -50.61 -0.05 -22.28
C HIS A 70 -50.36 1.13 -23.24
N TYR A 71 -51.23 1.39 -24.21
CA TYR A 71 -51.02 2.44 -25.23
C TYR A 71 -50.89 3.88 -24.66
N SER A 72 -51.45 4.14 -23.47
CA SER A 72 -51.40 5.46 -22.81
C SER A 72 -50.10 5.68 -22.03
N GLY A 73 -49.35 6.72 -22.39
CA GLY A 73 -48.11 7.12 -21.71
C GLY A 73 -48.30 7.46 -20.22
N THR A 74 -49.42 8.05 -19.82
CA THR A 74 -49.69 8.36 -18.40
C THR A 74 -49.89 7.11 -17.56
N VAL A 75 -50.45 6.04 -18.14
CA VAL A 75 -50.61 4.74 -17.48
C VAL A 75 -49.25 4.07 -17.32
N LYS A 76 -48.44 4.03 -18.38
CA LYS A 76 -47.06 3.50 -18.31
C LYS A 76 -46.20 4.25 -17.29
N GLN A 77 -46.25 5.58 -17.29
CA GLN A 77 -45.54 6.41 -16.32
C GLN A 77 -45.98 6.10 -14.89
N GLY A 78 -47.30 6.02 -14.65
CA GLY A 78 -47.85 5.64 -13.36
C GLY A 78 -47.41 4.24 -12.91
N ALA A 79 -47.31 3.30 -13.84
CA ALA A 79 -46.80 1.95 -13.57
C ALA A 79 -45.32 1.95 -13.18
N LEU A 80 -44.46 2.69 -13.88
CA LEU A 80 -43.03 2.83 -13.54
C LEU A 80 -42.81 3.46 -12.17
N VAL A 81 -43.60 4.49 -11.83
CA VAL A 81 -43.57 5.10 -10.49
C VAL A 81 -44.08 4.12 -9.43
N GLY A 82 -45.17 3.40 -9.72
CA GLY A 82 -45.71 2.36 -8.85
C GLY A 82 -44.74 1.20 -8.63
N LEU A 83 -43.98 0.77 -9.64
CA LEU A 83 -42.93 -0.25 -9.48
C LEU A 83 -41.86 0.23 -8.52
N ARG A 84 -41.39 1.47 -8.65
CA ARG A 84 -40.42 2.03 -7.72
C ARG A 84 -40.96 2.11 -6.28
N GLU A 85 -42.21 2.54 -6.11
CA GLU A 85 -42.90 2.54 -4.80
C GLU A 85 -42.94 1.13 -4.20
N LEU A 86 -43.41 0.15 -4.97
CA LEU A 86 -43.54 -1.24 -4.54
C LEU A 86 -42.20 -1.84 -4.10
N LEU A 87 -41.14 -1.65 -4.90
CA LEU A 87 -39.81 -2.18 -4.61
C LEU A 87 -39.15 -1.49 -3.42
N THR A 88 -39.53 -0.24 -3.11
CA THR A 88 -39.08 0.47 -1.91
C THR A 88 -39.75 -0.09 -0.66
N LEU A 89 -41.04 -0.42 -0.74
CA LEU A 89 -41.82 -0.98 0.37
C LEU A 89 -41.54 -2.47 0.61
N HIS A 90 -41.25 -3.22 -0.45
CA HIS A 90 -41.04 -4.66 -0.43
C HIS A 90 -39.78 -5.05 -1.24
N PRO A 91 -38.57 -4.88 -0.67
CA PRO A 91 -37.32 -5.18 -1.38
C PRO A 91 -37.19 -6.63 -1.86
N SER A 92 -37.84 -7.59 -1.19
CA SER A 92 -37.84 -9.01 -1.59
C SER A 92 -38.41 -9.25 -2.99
N GLU A 93 -39.33 -8.39 -3.45
CA GLU A 93 -39.92 -8.47 -4.80
C GLU A 93 -38.88 -8.17 -5.89
N LEU A 94 -37.87 -7.36 -5.57
CA LEU A 94 -36.78 -7.04 -6.51
C LEU A 94 -35.99 -8.29 -6.88
N ASP A 95 -35.68 -9.12 -5.88
CA ASP A 95 -34.89 -10.34 -6.07
C ASP A 95 -35.65 -11.41 -6.83
N GLN A 96 -36.95 -11.54 -6.57
CA GLN A 96 -37.81 -12.54 -7.22
C GLN A 96 -38.11 -12.20 -8.69
N HIS A 97 -38.17 -10.90 -9.02
CA HIS A 97 -38.64 -10.42 -10.32
C HIS A 97 -37.60 -9.62 -11.12
N LEU A 98 -36.32 -9.68 -10.75
CA LEU A 98 -35.24 -8.89 -11.36
C LEU A 98 -35.20 -9.00 -12.89
N SER A 99 -35.30 -10.22 -13.43
CA SER A 99 -35.28 -10.47 -14.88
C SER A 99 -36.39 -9.72 -15.62
N SER A 100 -37.63 -9.85 -15.14
CA SER A 100 -38.79 -9.17 -15.73
C SER A 100 -38.72 -7.66 -15.55
N LEU A 101 -38.26 -7.17 -14.38
CA LEU A 101 -38.12 -5.74 -14.11
C LEU A 101 -37.12 -5.09 -15.05
N LEU A 102 -35.95 -5.71 -15.26
CA LEU A 102 -34.92 -5.19 -16.16
C LEU A 102 -35.38 -5.25 -17.62
N SER A 103 -36.01 -6.34 -18.04
CA SER A 103 -36.52 -6.49 -19.42
C SER A 103 -37.59 -5.46 -19.76
N GLU A 104 -38.59 -5.30 -18.90
CA GLU A 104 -39.72 -4.41 -19.16
C GLU A 104 -39.34 -2.93 -19.01
N ALA A 105 -38.46 -2.59 -18.07
CA ALA A 105 -37.92 -1.24 -17.96
C ALA A 105 -37.05 -0.87 -19.19
N ALA A 106 -36.29 -1.83 -19.74
CA ALA A 106 -35.46 -1.61 -20.92
C ALA A 106 -36.29 -1.36 -22.18
N ALA A 107 -37.41 -2.08 -22.34
CA ALA A 107 -38.30 -1.96 -23.49
C ALA A 107 -38.87 -0.55 -23.68
N VAL A 108 -39.05 0.20 -22.59
CA VAL A 108 -39.60 1.57 -22.61
C VAL A 108 -38.54 2.67 -22.72
N PHE A 109 -37.26 2.35 -22.90
CA PHE A 109 -36.22 3.36 -23.19
C PHE A 109 -36.47 4.10 -24.51
N THR A 110 -37.14 3.47 -25.47
CA THR A 110 -37.52 4.05 -26.76
C THR A 110 -38.99 4.45 -26.82
N ASP A 111 -39.66 4.64 -25.67
CA ASP A 111 -41.06 5.07 -25.66
C ASP A 111 -41.20 6.49 -26.24
N LYS A 112 -42.33 6.76 -26.90
CA LYS A 112 -42.60 8.04 -27.56
C LYS A 112 -42.77 9.17 -26.53
N ASP A 113 -43.27 8.87 -25.33
CA ASP A 113 -43.49 9.86 -24.27
C ASP A 113 -42.22 10.07 -23.43
N ALA A 114 -41.73 11.31 -23.39
CA ALA A 114 -40.54 11.68 -22.62
C ALA A 114 -40.68 11.43 -21.11
N ASN A 115 -41.90 11.53 -20.56
CA ASN A 115 -42.13 11.30 -19.12
C ASN A 115 -42.03 9.81 -18.76
N VAL A 116 -42.41 8.93 -19.70
CA VAL A 116 -42.24 7.48 -19.56
C VAL A 116 -40.76 7.14 -19.55
N ARG A 117 -40.00 7.62 -20.53
CA ARG A 117 -38.54 7.43 -20.60
C ARG A 117 -37.83 7.93 -19.34
N MET A 118 -38.16 9.15 -18.89
CA MET A 118 -37.60 9.72 -17.65
C MET A 118 -37.91 8.86 -16.42
N SER A 119 -39.13 8.34 -16.31
CA SER A 119 -39.53 7.47 -15.20
C SER A 119 -38.83 6.10 -15.27
N ALA A 120 -38.59 5.59 -16.47
CA ALA A 120 -37.83 4.36 -16.71
C ALA A 120 -36.37 4.52 -16.30
N THR A 121 -35.71 5.62 -16.67
CA THR A 121 -34.34 5.93 -16.22
C THR A 121 -34.25 6.04 -14.70
N ARG A 122 -35.25 6.64 -14.04
CA ARG A 122 -35.31 6.72 -12.57
C ARG A 122 -35.50 5.37 -11.91
N LEU A 123 -36.33 4.50 -12.48
CA LEU A 123 -36.51 3.13 -12.02
C LEU A 123 -35.22 2.32 -12.19
N LEU A 124 -34.57 2.42 -13.35
CA LEU A 124 -33.27 1.78 -13.60
C LEU A 124 -32.22 2.22 -12.58
N ARG A 125 -32.12 3.52 -12.28
CA ARG A 125 -31.18 4.02 -11.26
C ARG A 125 -31.46 3.44 -9.87
N PHE A 126 -32.74 3.35 -9.49
CA PHE A 126 -33.13 2.74 -8.23
C PHE A 126 -32.74 1.26 -8.15
N ILE A 127 -33.01 0.49 -9.22
CA ILE A 127 -32.61 -0.91 -9.32
C ILE A 127 -31.08 -1.02 -9.27
N ALA A 128 -30.35 -0.17 -10.00
CA ALA A 128 -28.90 -0.22 -10.09
C ALA A 128 -28.19 0.10 -8.76
N GLN A 129 -28.77 0.97 -7.94
CA GLN A 129 -28.30 1.25 -6.58
C GLN A 129 -28.53 0.09 -5.61
N SER A 130 -29.47 -0.79 -5.92
CA SER A 130 -29.92 -1.86 -5.02
C SER A 130 -29.39 -3.24 -5.41
N VAL A 131 -28.89 -3.41 -6.64
CA VAL A 131 -28.49 -4.70 -7.21
C VAL A 131 -27.03 -4.67 -7.67
N PRO A 132 -26.17 -5.54 -7.13
CA PRO A 132 -24.76 -5.57 -7.52
C PRO A 132 -24.57 -6.13 -8.94
N ALA A 133 -23.41 -5.82 -9.55
CA ALA A 133 -23.14 -6.07 -10.96
C ALA A 133 -23.24 -7.57 -11.35
N GLU A 134 -22.84 -8.47 -10.45
CA GLU A 134 -22.81 -9.91 -10.68
C GLU A 134 -24.20 -10.47 -10.96
N ARG A 135 -25.23 -9.94 -10.29
CA ARG A 135 -26.62 -10.38 -10.48
C ARG A 135 -27.27 -9.75 -11.72
N THR A 136 -26.80 -8.57 -12.14
CA THR A 136 -27.27 -7.90 -13.35
C THR A 136 -26.59 -8.45 -14.61
N SER A 137 -25.40 -9.03 -14.48
CA SER A 137 -24.58 -9.55 -15.58
C SER A 137 -25.34 -10.41 -16.62
N PRO A 138 -26.16 -11.41 -16.22
CA PRO A 138 -26.89 -12.25 -17.20
C PRO A 138 -27.89 -11.48 -18.07
N PHE A 139 -28.44 -10.37 -17.57
CA PHE A 139 -29.44 -9.55 -18.24
C PHE A 139 -28.82 -8.32 -18.93
N PHE A 140 -27.55 -8.07 -18.71
CA PHE A 140 -26.84 -6.91 -19.24
C PHE A 140 -26.78 -6.87 -20.80
N PRO A 141 -26.72 -8.00 -21.52
CA PRO A 141 -26.92 -8.03 -22.97
C PRO A 141 -28.19 -7.35 -23.46
N LEU A 142 -29.30 -7.58 -22.77
CA LEU A 142 -30.59 -6.98 -23.12
C LEU A 142 -30.58 -5.46 -22.87
N LEU A 143 -30.09 -5.02 -21.71
CA LEU A 143 -29.98 -3.60 -21.37
C LEU A 143 -29.11 -2.84 -22.38
N SER A 144 -27.96 -3.42 -22.75
CA SER A 144 -27.03 -2.84 -23.72
C SER A 144 -27.63 -2.76 -25.13
N ALA A 145 -28.42 -3.76 -25.54
CA ALA A 145 -29.11 -3.74 -26.83
C ALA A 145 -30.19 -2.64 -26.89
N HIS A 146 -31.06 -2.54 -25.88
CA HIS A 146 -32.08 -1.49 -25.82
C HIS A 146 -31.47 -0.08 -25.73
N LEU A 147 -30.39 0.08 -24.96
CA LEU A 147 -29.62 1.32 -24.96
C LEU A 147 -29.08 1.65 -26.36
N SER A 148 -28.52 0.67 -27.06
CA SER A 148 -27.99 0.86 -28.41
C SER A 148 -29.07 1.30 -29.39
N CYS A 149 -30.24 0.65 -29.35
CA CYS A 149 -31.40 1.06 -30.14
C CYS A 149 -31.87 2.48 -29.83
N ALA A 150 -31.83 2.90 -28.57
CA ALA A 150 -32.21 4.25 -28.17
C ALA A 150 -31.18 5.31 -28.61
N MET A 151 -29.88 4.98 -28.57
CA MET A 151 -28.80 5.87 -29.02
C MET A 151 -28.82 6.09 -30.54
N THR A 152 -29.22 5.09 -31.33
CA THR A 152 -29.29 5.17 -32.81
C THR A 152 -30.70 5.49 -33.31
N HIS A 153 -31.62 5.84 -32.42
CA HIS A 153 -33.01 6.13 -32.77
C HIS A 153 -33.12 7.38 -33.66
N ILE A 154 -34.09 7.40 -34.58
CA ILE A 154 -34.27 8.50 -35.56
C ILE A 154 -34.67 9.82 -34.86
N GLU A 155 -35.38 9.72 -33.74
CA GLU A 155 -35.82 10.87 -32.93
C GLU A 155 -34.74 11.32 -31.94
N THR A 156 -34.28 12.56 -32.09
CA THR A 156 -33.19 13.15 -31.28
C THR A 156 -33.52 13.26 -29.79
N GLY A 157 -34.80 13.42 -29.42
CA GLY A 157 -35.22 13.41 -28.01
C GLY A 157 -35.04 12.06 -27.32
N ILE A 158 -35.17 10.96 -28.07
CA ILE A 158 -34.90 9.61 -27.57
C ILE A 158 -33.39 9.39 -27.44
N GLN A 159 -32.60 9.84 -28.43
CA GLN A 159 -31.14 9.81 -28.36
C GLN A 159 -30.60 10.55 -27.13
N GLU A 160 -31.14 11.73 -26.82
CA GLU A 160 -30.74 12.53 -25.65
C GLU A 160 -31.05 11.81 -24.33
N ASP A 161 -32.24 11.21 -24.20
CA ASP A 161 -32.61 10.45 -23.00
C ASP A 161 -31.83 9.12 -22.87
N ALA A 162 -31.44 8.51 -24.00
CA ALA A 162 -30.57 7.32 -24.00
C ALA A 162 -29.22 7.62 -23.35
N LEU A 163 -28.66 8.82 -23.54
CA LEU A 163 -27.42 9.23 -22.87
C LEU A 163 -27.57 9.32 -21.34
N LYS A 164 -28.77 9.61 -20.83
CA LYS A 164 -29.06 9.59 -19.38
C LYS A 164 -29.17 8.17 -18.84
N VAL A 165 -29.67 7.23 -19.65
CA VAL A 165 -29.65 5.79 -19.34
C VAL A 165 -28.21 5.28 -19.30
N LEU A 166 -27.38 5.66 -20.27
CA LEU A 166 -25.96 5.35 -20.27
C LEU A 166 -25.24 5.86 -19.01
N ASP A 167 -25.55 7.09 -18.55
CA ASP A 167 -24.96 7.62 -17.31
C ASP A 167 -25.23 6.72 -16.11
N VAL A 168 -26.47 6.21 -15.98
CA VAL A 168 -26.83 5.27 -14.90
C VAL A 168 -26.00 3.98 -14.98
N LEU A 169 -25.81 3.44 -16.18
CA LEU A 169 -25.03 2.23 -16.37
C LEU A 169 -23.52 2.47 -16.13
N LEU A 170 -22.98 3.64 -16.48
CA LEU A 170 -21.59 4.01 -16.20
C LEU A 170 -21.35 4.24 -14.69
N ASP A 171 -22.33 4.78 -13.98
CA ASP A 171 -22.23 5.06 -12.54
C ASP A 171 -22.26 3.76 -11.70
N HIS A 172 -23.01 2.74 -12.13
CA HIS A 172 -23.26 1.53 -11.33
C HIS A 172 -22.69 0.23 -11.91
N TYR A 173 -22.53 0.14 -13.24
CA TYR A 173 -22.10 -1.06 -13.95
C TYR A 173 -21.00 -0.81 -15.02
N PRO A 174 -19.92 -0.07 -14.69
CA PRO A 174 -18.88 0.29 -15.65
C PRO A 174 -18.16 -0.93 -16.27
N ALA A 175 -17.88 -1.96 -15.47
CA ALA A 175 -17.25 -3.22 -15.90
C ALA A 175 -18.10 -3.96 -16.96
N LEU A 176 -19.41 -4.09 -16.72
CA LEU A 176 -20.33 -4.77 -17.63
C LEU A 176 -20.47 -4.03 -18.98
N LEU A 177 -20.46 -2.69 -18.94
CA LEU A 177 -20.39 -1.85 -20.14
C LEU A 177 -19.08 -2.05 -20.90
N ALA A 178 -17.96 -2.07 -20.17
CA ALA A 178 -16.62 -2.21 -20.73
C ALA A 178 -16.38 -3.55 -21.43
N ALA A 179 -17.05 -4.62 -20.98
CA ALA A 179 -16.88 -5.98 -21.51
C ALA A 179 -17.30 -6.14 -22.99
N ARG A 180 -18.20 -5.28 -23.52
CA ARG A 180 -18.66 -5.34 -24.93
C ARG A 180 -18.60 -3.98 -25.61
N PRO A 181 -17.38 -3.46 -25.89
CA PRO A 181 -17.23 -2.05 -26.24
C PRO A 181 -17.66 -1.72 -27.67
N ALA A 182 -17.50 -2.64 -28.62
CA ALA A 182 -17.67 -2.37 -30.05
C ALA A 182 -19.04 -1.78 -30.43
N LEU A 183 -20.12 -2.34 -29.85
CA LEU A 183 -21.48 -1.92 -30.17
C LEU A 183 -21.77 -0.47 -29.77
N LEU A 184 -21.27 -0.01 -28.63
CA LEU A 184 -21.51 1.35 -28.15
C LEU A 184 -20.61 2.37 -28.84
N LEU A 185 -19.39 1.98 -29.23
CA LEU A 185 -18.45 2.86 -29.92
C LEU A 185 -18.95 3.33 -31.28
N THR A 186 -19.59 2.44 -32.04
CA THR A 186 -20.22 2.81 -33.31
C THR A 186 -21.38 3.79 -33.09
N ASN A 187 -22.18 3.59 -32.04
CA ASN A 187 -23.28 4.49 -31.71
C ASN A 187 -22.77 5.89 -31.35
N PHE A 188 -21.65 6.00 -30.63
CA PHE A 188 -21.01 7.29 -30.34
C PHE A 188 -20.54 8.01 -31.60
N LEU A 189 -20.02 7.30 -32.60
CA LEU A 189 -19.63 7.89 -33.89
C LEU A 189 -20.86 8.44 -34.62
N GLU A 190 -21.95 7.69 -34.68
CA GLU A 190 -23.20 8.12 -35.35
C GLU A 190 -23.87 9.31 -34.66
N LEU A 191 -23.69 9.47 -33.35
CA LEU A 191 -24.22 10.62 -32.61
C LEU A 191 -23.49 11.94 -32.89
N ILE A 192 -22.24 11.89 -33.37
CA ILE A 192 -21.43 13.09 -33.68
C ILE A 192 -21.16 13.28 -35.18
N SER A 193 -21.44 12.27 -36.00
CA SER A 193 -21.09 12.24 -37.42
C SER A 193 -22.07 11.42 -38.25
N HIS A 194 -22.05 11.64 -39.56
CA HIS A 194 -22.81 10.85 -40.54
C HIS A 194 -21.86 10.29 -41.60
N LYS A 195 -22.17 9.10 -42.13
CA LYS A 195 -21.46 8.54 -43.29
C LYS A 195 -21.75 9.41 -44.52
N SER A 196 -20.71 9.87 -45.20
CA SER A 196 -20.87 10.66 -46.42
C SER A 196 -21.39 9.78 -47.55
N THR A 197 -22.67 9.90 -47.88
CA THR A 197 -23.28 9.25 -49.06
C THR A 197 -23.17 10.17 -50.27
N GLY A 198 -22.17 9.94 -51.12
CA GLY A 198 -22.04 10.54 -52.46
C GLY A 198 -20.57 10.75 -52.85
N GLY A 199 -20.02 10.20 -53.94
CA GLY A 199 -20.70 9.92 -55.21
C GLY A 199 -21.02 11.21 -55.98
N GLY A 200 -20.20 12.26 -55.84
CA GLY A 200 -20.37 13.52 -56.56
C GLY A 200 -19.02 14.16 -56.87
N ALA A 201 -18.70 14.28 -58.15
CA ALA A 201 -17.43 14.78 -58.66
C ALA A 201 -17.08 16.19 -58.13
N ARG A 202 -16.12 16.27 -57.21
CA ARG A 202 -15.20 17.41 -57.12
C ARG A 202 -13.77 16.88 -57.19
N LYS A 203 -13.22 16.99 -58.39
CA LYS A 203 -11.83 16.70 -58.72
C LYS A 203 -10.99 17.83 -58.11
N GLY A 204 -10.12 17.52 -57.14
CA GLY A 204 -9.18 18.49 -56.58
C GLY A 204 -8.58 18.07 -55.23
N LEU A 205 -7.33 17.62 -55.28
CA LEU A 205 -6.38 17.28 -54.22
C LEU A 205 -6.52 15.93 -53.51
N GLU A 206 -5.44 15.15 -53.66
CA GLU A 206 -5.13 13.87 -53.03
C GLU A 206 -5.19 13.99 -51.50
N GLY A 207 -6.20 13.37 -50.89
CA GLY A 207 -6.30 13.19 -49.45
C GLY A 207 -7.10 11.92 -49.16
N LYS A 208 -6.53 11.03 -48.34
CA LYS A 208 -7.14 9.76 -47.89
C LYS A 208 -8.65 9.92 -47.68
N GLY A 209 -9.46 9.15 -48.42
CA GLY A 209 -10.92 9.32 -48.50
C GLY A 209 -11.60 9.32 -47.13
N ARG A 210 -12.12 10.48 -46.72
CA ARG A 210 -12.88 10.63 -45.47
C ARG A 210 -14.31 10.08 -45.66
N SER A 211 -14.63 8.98 -44.97
CA SER A 211 -15.94 8.32 -45.03
C SER A 211 -16.99 8.97 -44.12
N TRP A 212 -16.58 9.77 -43.12
CA TRP A 212 -17.46 10.38 -42.12
C TRP A 212 -17.26 11.89 -42.04
N ALA A 213 -18.35 12.62 -41.81
CA ALA A 213 -18.34 14.08 -41.61
C ALA A 213 -19.17 14.45 -40.37
N LEU A 214 -18.80 15.54 -39.68
CA LEU A 214 -19.51 15.99 -38.48
C LEU A 214 -20.98 16.30 -38.78
N SER A 215 -21.88 15.78 -37.95
CA SER A 215 -23.31 16.08 -38.05
C SER A 215 -23.60 17.49 -37.57
N VAL A 216 -24.47 18.21 -38.28
CA VAL A 216 -25.06 19.46 -37.82
C VAL A 216 -26.34 19.12 -37.06
N ASN A 217 -26.42 19.47 -35.77
CA ASN A 217 -27.61 19.17 -34.97
C ASN A 217 -28.80 20.01 -35.46
N PRO A 218 -29.91 19.39 -35.92
CA PRO A 218 -31.07 20.12 -36.44
C PRO A 218 -31.98 20.70 -35.33
N ASN A 219 -31.76 20.33 -34.06
CA ASN A 219 -32.61 20.76 -32.96
C ASN A 219 -32.26 22.18 -32.49
N ARG A 220 -33.23 23.10 -32.48
CA ARG A 220 -33.00 24.55 -32.25
C ARG A 220 -32.56 24.93 -30.82
N ASN A 221 -32.56 23.98 -29.89
CA ASN A 221 -32.38 24.24 -28.45
C ASN A 221 -30.92 24.14 -27.97
N VAL A 222 -30.04 23.46 -28.71
CA VAL A 222 -28.64 23.21 -28.31
C VAL A 222 -27.73 23.39 -29.52
N THR A 223 -26.58 24.05 -29.35
CA THR A 223 -25.62 24.22 -30.46
C THR A 223 -24.94 22.89 -30.83
N GLY A 224 -24.44 22.77 -32.06
CA GLY A 224 -23.65 21.59 -32.47
C GLY A 224 -22.48 21.31 -31.53
N GLN A 225 -21.77 22.35 -31.09
CA GLN A 225 -20.65 22.23 -30.13
C GLN A 225 -21.12 21.69 -28.76
N GLN A 226 -22.23 22.20 -28.22
CA GLN A 226 -22.77 21.74 -26.93
C GLN A 226 -23.26 20.29 -26.98
N TRP A 227 -23.88 19.88 -28.10
CA TRP A 227 -24.27 18.49 -28.33
C TRP A 227 -23.04 17.58 -28.38
N ARG A 228 -22.01 17.96 -29.16
CA ARG A 228 -20.78 17.15 -29.24
C ARG A 228 -20.06 17.06 -27.91
N LEU A 229 -19.98 18.15 -27.13
CA LEU A 229 -19.44 18.12 -25.78
C LEU A 229 -20.19 17.10 -24.91
N THR A 230 -21.52 17.07 -24.99
CA THR A 230 -22.40 16.14 -24.25
C THR A 230 -22.11 14.68 -24.60
N VAL A 231 -21.89 14.39 -25.89
CA VAL A 231 -21.59 13.03 -26.38
C VAL A 231 -20.14 12.63 -26.05
N LEU A 232 -19.18 13.50 -26.33
CA LEU A 232 -17.74 13.24 -26.11
C LEU A 232 -17.41 13.04 -24.63
N LEU A 233 -18.04 13.77 -23.72
CA LEU A 233 -17.89 13.55 -22.28
C LEU A 233 -18.23 12.10 -21.88
N ARG A 234 -19.34 11.58 -22.41
CA ARG A 234 -19.80 10.21 -22.14
C ARG A 234 -18.95 9.16 -22.85
N LEU A 235 -18.49 9.44 -24.06
CA LEU A 235 -17.51 8.61 -24.75
C LEU A 235 -16.21 8.52 -23.94
N GLY A 236 -15.72 9.64 -23.41
CA GLY A 236 -14.55 9.68 -22.53
C GLY A 236 -14.74 8.82 -21.28
N ARG A 237 -15.86 8.98 -20.57
CA ARG A 237 -16.18 8.14 -19.39
C ARG A 237 -16.27 6.65 -19.74
N PHE A 238 -16.87 6.32 -20.88
CA PHE A 238 -16.98 4.94 -21.36
C PHE A 238 -15.62 4.34 -21.72
N LEU A 239 -14.79 5.05 -22.48
CA LEU A 239 -13.43 4.61 -22.80
C LEU A 239 -12.57 4.47 -21.55
N GLN A 240 -12.75 5.33 -20.55
CA GLN A 240 -12.07 5.20 -19.26
C GLN A 240 -12.47 3.91 -18.54
N ALA A 241 -13.76 3.57 -18.48
CA ALA A 241 -14.21 2.29 -17.93
C ALA A 241 -13.61 1.09 -18.69
N VAL A 242 -13.52 1.16 -20.03
CA VAL A 242 -12.86 0.11 -20.84
C VAL A 242 -11.38 -0.04 -20.50
N VAL A 243 -10.67 1.07 -20.27
CA VAL A 243 -9.25 1.07 -19.90
C VAL A 243 -9.04 0.54 -18.47
N GLU A 244 -9.92 0.85 -17.53
CA GLU A 244 -9.85 0.41 -16.13
C GLU A 244 -10.16 -1.09 -15.98
N GLU A 245 -11.21 -1.58 -16.64
CA GLU A 245 -11.59 -3.00 -16.61
C GLU A 245 -10.45 -3.91 -17.11
N ARG A 246 -9.80 -3.53 -18.21
CA ARG A 246 -8.67 -4.28 -18.76
C ARG A 246 -7.48 -4.35 -17.82
N ARG A 247 -7.21 -3.29 -17.03
CA ARG A 247 -6.14 -3.30 -16.02
C ARG A 247 -6.45 -4.22 -14.84
N ALA A 248 -7.72 -4.36 -14.47
CA ALA A 248 -8.14 -5.25 -13.39
C ALA A 248 -7.97 -6.73 -13.77
N GLU A 249 -8.21 -7.08 -15.05
CA GLU A 249 -7.98 -8.44 -15.58
C GLU A 249 -6.49 -8.86 -15.57
N GLU A 250 -5.56 -7.89 -15.68
CA GLU A 250 -4.10 -8.11 -15.75
C GLU A 250 -3.39 -8.21 -14.38
N GLY A 251 -4.13 -8.25 -13.27
CA GLY A 251 -3.66 -8.16 -11.87
C GLY A 251 -2.64 -9.18 -11.36
N VAL A 252 -1.85 -9.84 -12.21
CA VAL A 252 -0.73 -10.72 -11.81
C VAL A 252 0.64 -10.28 -12.35
N ALA A 253 0.76 -9.37 -13.33
CA ALA A 253 2.08 -8.84 -13.70
C ALA A 253 2.00 -7.58 -14.58
N CYS A 254 1.93 -6.36 -14.01
CA CYS A 254 2.32 -5.18 -14.79
C CYS A 254 2.69 -3.94 -13.95
N VAL A 255 3.97 -3.55 -14.04
CA VAL A 255 4.56 -2.30 -13.46
C VAL A 255 4.11 -1.02 -14.23
N SER A 256 2.92 -0.97 -14.82
CA SER A 256 2.48 0.23 -15.54
C SER A 256 0.97 0.37 -15.57
N GLY A 257 0.41 0.98 -14.53
CA GLY A 257 -1.00 1.37 -14.49
C GLY A 257 -1.25 2.58 -13.60
N ASP A 258 -0.50 2.70 -12.51
CA ASP A 258 -0.53 3.88 -11.65
C ASP A 258 0.92 4.25 -11.28
N MET A 259 1.39 5.39 -11.79
CA MET A 259 2.79 5.84 -11.69
C MET A 259 3.26 5.94 -10.21
N PHE A 260 2.31 6.10 -9.29
CA PHE A 260 2.52 6.41 -7.88
C PHE A 260 1.95 5.37 -6.90
N SER A 261 1.35 4.27 -7.39
CA SER A 261 0.84 3.18 -6.54
C SER A 261 1.95 2.33 -5.90
N VAL A 262 3.16 2.30 -6.50
CA VAL A 262 4.27 1.41 -6.12
C VAL A 262 4.80 1.64 -4.68
N LEU A 263 4.45 2.76 -4.04
CA LEU A 263 4.90 3.11 -2.68
C LEU A 263 3.77 3.11 -1.62
N ASN A 264 2.56 2.70 -1.99
CA ASN A 264 1.51 2.31 -1.05
C ASN A 264 1.47 0.78 -1.06
N GLY A 265 1.76 0.16 0.08
CA GLY A 265 2.07 -1.27 0.19
C GLY A 265 1.16 -2.24 -0.58
N GLN A 266 1.77 -3.39 -0.90
CA GLN A 266 1.22 -4.68 -1.33
C GLN A 266 1.01 -5.00 -2.83
N GLY A 267 1.33 -4.11 -3.77
CA GLY A 267 1.15 -4.38 -5.20
C GLY A 267 2.42 -4.44 -6.05
N GLY A 268 3.21 -5.50 -5.97
CA GLY A 268 4.12 -5.95 -7.04
C GLY A 268 5.26 -5.01 -7.50
N ALA A 269 6.40 -5.04 -6.81
CA ALA A 269 7.76 -4.97 -7.37
C ALA A 269 8.77 -5.12 -6.22
N ASN A 270 9.63 -6.15 -6.29
CA ASN A 270 10.77 -6.44 -5.39
C ASN A 270 10.58 -5.93 -3.95
N ALA A 271 9.62 -6.52 -3.22
CA ALA A 271 9.62 -6.38 -1.78
C ALA A 271 10.98 -6.91 -1.26
N PRO A 272 11.72 -6.15 -0.43
CA PRO A 272 12.86 -6.71 0.27
C PRO A 272 12.38 -7.95 1.02
N LEU A 273 12.93 -9.11 0.65
CA LEU A 273 12.60 -10.36 1.31
C LEU A 273 13.29 -10.31 2.67
N GLU A 274 12.52 -10.12 3.73
CA GLU A 274 13.03 -10.27 5.10
C GLU A 274 13.25 -11.76 5.33
N LEU A 275 14.52 -12.17 5.27
CA LEU A 275 14.95 -13.52 5.57
C LEU A 275 15.35 -13.59 7.03
N ASN A 276 14.52 -14.23 7.86
CA ASN A 276 14.91 -14.64 9.20
C ASN A 276 15.67 -15.98 9.11
N TRP A 277 16.96 -15.97 9.46
CA TRP A 277 17.81 -17.17 9.43
C TRP A 277 17.33 -18.28 10.40
N GLU A 278 16.59 -17.92 11.45
CA GLU A 278 15.95 -18.89 12.36
C GLU A 278 14.72 -19.55 11.73
N GLU A 279 13.96 -18.87 10.88
CA GLU A 279 12.83 -19.47 10.15
C GLU A 279 13.30 -20.34 8.97
N LEU A 280 14.45 -19.99 8.39
CA LEU A 280 15.10 -20.72 7.29
C LEU A 280 15.65 -22.08 7.73
N THR A 281 16.09 -22.22 8.98
CA THR A 281 16.65 -23.48 9.50
C THR A 281 15.58 -24.55 9.71
N TYR A 282 14.30 -24.17 9.86
CA TYR A 282 13.19 -25.11 10.03
C TYR A 282 12.29 -25.27 8.79
N ARG A 283 12.51 -24.49 7.73
CA ARG A 283 11.81 -24.65 6.44
C ARG A 283 12.52 -25.69 5.57
N LYS A 284 11.75 -26.67 5.06
CA LYS A 284 12.24 -27.66 4.08
C LYS A 284 12.47 -27.10 2.67
N ASP A 285 12.07 -25.86 2.42
CA ASP A 285 12.26 -25.21 1.13
C ASP A 285 13.64 -24.55 1.07
N GLY A 286 14.57 -25.16 0.33
CA GLY A 286 15.89 -24.60 0.09
C GLY A 286 15.81 -23.34 -0.78
N PHE A 287 16.41 -22.24 -0.30
CA PHE A 287 16.53 -21.00 -1.06
C PHE A 287 17.76 -21.07 -1.98
N ARG A 288 17.59 -20.79 -3.27
CA ARG A 288 18.69 -20.57 -4.22
C ARG A 288 18.83 -19.08 -4.48
N VAL A 289 19.99 -18.52 -4.14
CA VAL A 289 20.43 -17.20 -4.61
C VAL A 289 20.90 -17.38 -6.04
N PHE A 290 20.29 -16.68 -7.00
CA PHE A 290 20.68 -16.73 -8.40
C PHE A 290 21.54 -15.51 -8.73
N GLU A 291 22.80 -15.76 -9.12
CA GLU A 291 23.60 -14.77 -9.85
C GLU A 291 23.02 -14.60 -11.26
N HIS A 292 22.75 -13.34 -11.62
CA HIS A 292 22.47 -12.87 -12.97
C HIS A 292 21.16 -13.36 -13.62
N SER A 293 20.12 -12.53 -13.51
CA SER A 293 18.87 -12.63 -14.26
C SER A 293 19.10 -12.54 -15.77
N GLY A 294 19.06 -13.67 -16.46
CA GLY A 294 19.17 -13.71 -17.92
C GLY A 294 18.97 -15.09 -18.53
N ALA A 295 17.73 -15.62 -18.54
CA ALA A 295 17.11 -16.35 -19.67
C ALA A 295 15.83 -17.13 -19.28
N MET A 296 14.79 -16.86 -20.08
CA MET A 296 13.62 -17.64 -20.57
C MET A 296 12.79 -18.56 -19.63
N PRO A 297 11.44 -18.42 -19.64
CA PRO A 297 10.52 -19.26 -18.85
C PRO A 297 10.34 -20.67 -19.44
N THR A 298 10.13 -21.65 -18.56
CA THR A 298 9.93 -23.08 -18.84
C THR A 298 8.47 -23.45 -19.14
N PRO A 299 8.20 -24.59 -19.81
CA PRO A 299 6.96 -24.87 -20.55
C PRO A 299 5.82 -25.48 -19.71
N HIS A 300 5.75 -25.22 -18.41
CA HIS A 300 4.71 -25.81 -17.53
C HIS A 300 3.90 -24.73 -16.82
N SER A 301 3.02 -24.08 -17.58
CA SER A 301 1.94 -23.24 -17.07
C SER A 301 0.68 -24.10 -16.85
N THR A 302 0.20 -24.16 -15.62
CA THR A 302 -1.06 -24.82 -15.25
C THR A 302 -2.24 -23.92 -15.65
N PHE A 303 -2.97 -24.37 -16.67
CA PHE A 303 -4.20 -23.76 -17.19
C PHE A 303 -5.23 -23.46 -16.09
N LYS A 304 -5.83 -22.27 -16.14
CA LYS A 304 -7.19 -22.01 -15.61
C LYS A 304 -8.18 -22.13 -16.77
N LEU A 305 -9.22 -22.95 -16.57
CA LEU A 305 -10.32 -23.11 -17.51
C LEU A 305 -11.08 -21.79 -17.65
N ARG A 306 -11.10 -21.26 -18.87
CA ARG A 306 -11.97 -20.17 -19.31
C ARG A 306 -13.34 -20.76 -19.63
N PRO A 307 -14.47 -20.18 -19.20
CA PRO A 307 -15.73 -20.45 -19.86
C PRO A 307 -15.68 -19.74 -21.21
N GLU A 308 -15.36 -20.48 -22.27
CA GLU A 308 -15.68 -20.05 -23.62
C GLU A 308 -17.19 -20.13 -23.80
N THR A 309 -17.86 -18.99 -23.71
CA THR A 309 -19.00 -18.78 -24.61
C THR A 309 -18.43 -18.19 -25.88
N GLU A 310 -18.34 -19.02 -26.93
CA GLU A 310 -18.06 -18.52 -28.27
C GLU A 310 -19.01 -17.36 -28.59
N PRO A 311 -18.51 -16.20 -29.07
CA PRO A 311 -19.37 -15.21 -29.66
C PRO A 311 -19.93 -15.81 -30.95
N GLY A 312 -21.24 -16.08 -30.96
CA GLY A 312 -21.93 -16.53 -32.17
C GLY A 312 -21.56 -15.67 -33.36
N ALA A 313 -21.25 -16.33 -34.48
CA ALA A 313 -20.83 -15.72 -35.73
C ALA A 313 -21.73 -14.53 -36.11
N GLY A 314 -21.17 -13.32 -36.05
CA GLY A 314 -21.87 -12.07 -36.43
C GLY A 314 -21.56 -10.84 -35.58
N VAL A 315 -20.85 -10.98 -34.45
CA VAL A 315 -20.47 -9.83 -33.61
C VAL A 315 -19.13 -9.27 -34.08
N SER A 316 -19.14 -8.03 -34.59
CA SER A 316 -17.97 -7.19 -34.93
C SER A 316 -16.78 -7.46 -34.01
N GLU A 317 -15.58 -7.66 -34.60
CA GLU A 317 -14.30 -7.73 -33.87
C GLU A 317 -14.27 -6.64 -32.79
N GLY A 318 -14.19 -7.07 -31.52
CA GLY A 318 -14.10 -6.14 -30.39
C GLY A 318 -12.81 -5.31 -30.45
N LEU A 319 -12.67 -4.30 -29.59
CA LEU A 319 -11.38 -3.62 -29.33
C LEU A 319 -10.32 -4.55 -28.69
N GLY A 320 -10.40 -5.88 -28.88
CA GLY A 320 -9.55 -6.89 -28.26
C GLY A 320 -8.17 -7.02 -28.91
N THR A 321 -7.97 -6.45 -30.10
CA THR A 321 -6.69 -6.45 -30.83
C THR A 321 -6.18 -5.03 -31.08
N GLY A 322 -4.87 -4.86 -31.20
CA GLY A 322 -4.27 -3.57 -31.55
C GLY A 322 -4.77 -3.02 -32.91
N GLU A 323 -5.12 -3.91 -33.84
CA GLU A 323 -5.67 -3.55 -35.16
C GLU A 323 -7.10 -2.99 -35.07
N ALA A 324 -7.96 -3.57 -34.23
CA ALA A 324 -9.30 -3.04 -34.00
C ALA A 324 -9.24 -1.62 -33.37
N VAL A 325 -8.31 -1.39 -32.44
CA VAL A 325 -8.07 -0.05 -31.87
C VAL A 325 -7.61 0.92 -32.95
N ARG A 326 -6.67 0.52 -33.83
CA ARG A 326 -6.20 1.34 -34.96
C ARG A 326 -7.32 1.67 -35.95
N GLY A 327 -8.16 0.70 -36.30
CA GLY A 327 -9.30 0.90 -37.21
C GLY A 327 -10.34 1.88 -36.64
N PHE A 328 -10.67 1.75 -35.35
CA PHE A 328 -11.54 2.70 -34.68
C PHE A 328 -10.91 4.10 -34.59
N ALA A 329 -9.64 4.20 -34.19
CA ALA A 329 -8.91 5.47 -34.10
C ALA A 329 -8.81 6.17 -35.46
N SER A 330 -8.64 5.41 -36.55
CA SER A 330 -8.61 5.92 -37.92
C SER A 330 -9.89 6.65 -38.33
N THR A 331 -11.02 6.29 -37.71
CA THR A 331 -12.31 6.94 -37.94
C THR A 331 -12.55 8.09 -36.96
N LEU A 332 -12.23 7.90 -35.68
CA LEU A 332 -12.54 8.87 -34.63
C LEU A 332 -11.58 10.07 -34.61
N VAL A 333 -10.28 9.87 -34.79
CA VAL A 333 -9.27 10.95 -34.67
C VAL A 333 -9.51 12.09 -35.66
N PRO A 334 -9.80 11.84 -36.96
CA PRO A 334 -10.16 12.93 -37.88
C PRO A 334 -11.39 13.72 -37.45
N LEU A 335 -12.42 13.05 -36.92
CA LEU A 335 -13.62 13.73 -36.40
C LEU A 335 -13.30 14.60 -35.17
N LEU A 336 -12.43 14.12 -34.28
CA LEU A 336 -11.96 14.90 -33.12
C LEU A 336 -11.16 16.13 -33.56
N LEU A 337 -10.36 16.03 -34.62
CA LEU A 337 -9.64 17.16 -35.22
C LEU A 337 -10.61 18.17 -35.85
N ASP A 338 -11.63 17.71 -36.58
CA ASP A 338 -12.65 18.60 -37.13
C ASP A 338 -13.42 19.33 -36.00
N VAL A 339 -13.69 18.63 -34.89
CA VAL A 339 -14.31 19.20 -33.68
C VAL A 339 -13.40 20.27 -33.04
N TRP A 340 -12.09 20.01 -32.97
CA TRP A 340 -11.09 20.98 -32.50
C TRP A 340 -11.04 22.23 -33.37
N VAL A 341 -11.02 22.06 -34.70
CA VAL A 341 -11.00 23.16 -35.68
C VAL A 341 -12.28 23.98 -35.59
N GLU A 342 -13.45 23.34 -35.47
CA GLU A 342 -14.74 24.02 -35.29
C GLU A 342 -14.75 24.89 -34.03
N ALA A 343 -14.26 24.36 -32.90
CA ALA A 343 -14.18 25.09 -31.64
C ALA A 343 -13.17 26.26 -31.69
N SER A 344 -12.08 26.09 -32.44
CA SER A 344 -11.06 27.12 -32.63
C SER A 344 -11.47 28.22 -33.63
N ALA A 345 -12.41 27.93 -34.53
CA ALA A 345 -12.83 28.83 -35.61
C ALA A 345 -13.97 29.78 -35.20
N SER A 346 -14.77 29.41 -34.19
CA SER A 346 -15.91 30.21 -33.72
C SER A 346 -15.53 31.58 -33.12
N ASP A 347 -14.25 31.82 -32.82
CA ASP A 347 -13.75 33.03 -32.12
C ASP A 347 -13.02 34.06 -33.02
N ARG A 348 -13.16 33.99 -34.35
CA ARG A 348 -12.46 34.93 -35.26
C ARG A 348 -13.11 36.32 -35.33
N SER A 349 -12.95 37.13 -34.29
CA SER A 349 -12.84 38.59 -34.46
C SER A 349 -11.38 38.97 -34.74
N LYS A 350 -11.14 39.76 -35.78
CA LYS A 350 -9.80 40.15 -36.25
C LYS A 350 -9.01 40.91 -35.17
N THR A 351 -8.10 40.24 -34.44
CA THR A 351 -6.80 40.73 -33.88
C THR A 351 -6.22 39.72 -32.87
N ASP A 352 -4.88 39.55 -32.86
CA ASP A 352 -3.88 39.03 -31.86
C ASP A 352 -4.26 38.13 -30.65
N SER A 353 -5.49 37.63 -30.56
CA SER A 353 -6.05 36.90 -29.41
C SER A 353 -6.37 35.44 -29.72
N ALA A 354 -5.72 34.85 -30.72
CA ALA A 354 -6.00 33.48 -31.20
C ALA A 354 -5.72 32.36 -30.18
N HIS A 355 -5.03 32.68 -29.07
CA HIS A 355 -4.75 31.77 -27.97
C HIS A 355 -5.82 31.82 -26.86
N LEU A 356 -6.73 32.81 -26.88
CA LEU A 356 -7.80 32.96 -25.89
C LEU A 356 -9.05 32.21 -26.33
N LEU A 357 -9.62 31.41 -25.43
CA LEU A 357 -10.76 30.53 -25.70
C LEU A 357 -11.97 30.87 -24.84
N THR A 358 -13.17 30.70 -25.39
CA THR A 358 -14.40 30.63 -24.60
C THR A 358 -14.45 29.37 -23.71
N PRO A 359 -15.17 29.38 -22.57
CA PRO A 359 -15.29 28.22 -21.68
C PRO A 359 -15.83 26.95 -22.36
N ASP A 360 -16.77 27.12 -23.30
CA ASP A 360 -17.36 26.01 -24.06
C ASP A 360 -16.34 25.38 -25.02
N ALA A 361 -15.57 26.21 -25.74
CA ALA A 361 -14.49 25.74 -26.63
C ALA A 361 -13.39 25.02 -25.83
N MET A 362 -12.99 25.58 -24.68
CA MET A 362 -11.98 24.99 -23.80
C MET A 362 -12.41 23.61 -23.27
N SER A 363 -13.66 23.48 -22.84
CA SER A 363 -14.21 22.21 -22.35
C SER A 363 -14.24 21.14 -23.43
N LEU A 364 -14.60 21.53 -24.66
CA LEU A 364 -14.66 20.63 -25.80
C LEU A 364 -13.25 20.20 -26.27
N MET A 365 -12.29 21.12 -26.32
CA MET A 365 -10.88 20.83 -26.60
C MET A 365 -10.27 19.89 -25.54
N TYR A 366 -10.60 20.09 -24.26
CA TYR A 366 -10.16 19.19 -23.18
C TYR A 366 -10.69 17.77 -23.36
N GLN A 367 -11.97 17.62 -23.73
CA GLN A 367 -12.55 16.30 -23.99
C GLN A 367 -11.92 15.61 -25.21
N VAL A 368 -11.62 16.36 -26.28
CA VAL A 368 -10.88 15.83 -27.43
C VAL A 368 -9.55 15.22 -26.99
N LEU A 369 -8.74 15.97 -26.23
CA LEU A 369 -7.44 15.48 -25.75
C LEU A 369 -7.58 14.30 -24.77
N SER A 370 -8.59 14.31 -23.91
CA SER A 370 -8.87 13.23 -22.96
C SER A 370 -9.17 11.93 -23.71
N ILE A 371 -10.00 12.00 -24.76
CA ILE A 371 -10.31 10.84 -25.60
C ILE A 371 -9.05 10.36 -26.34
N LEU A 372 -8.25 11.26 -26.92
CA LEU A 372 -6.99 10.90 -27.58
C LEU A 372 -6.00 10.19 -26.63
N GLN A 373 -5.96 10.62 -25.37
CA GLN A 373 -5.15 9.95 -24.34
C GLN A 373 -5.69 8.56 -24.03
N LEU A 374 -7.01 8.41 -23.86
CA LEU A 374 -7.65 7.12 -23.58
C LEU A 374 -7.49 6.14 -24.73
N LEU A 375 -7.67 6.59 -25.98
CA LEU A 375 -7.51 5.74 -27.18
C LEU A 375 -6.14 5.06 -27.23
N ARG A 376 -5.09 5.78 -26.85
CA ARG A 376 -3.75 5.20 -26.79
C ARG A 376 -3.63 4.16 -25.69
N LYS A 377 -4.26 4.36 -24.54
CA LYS A 377 -4.25 3.43 -23.40
C LYS A 377 -5.12 2.18 -23.60
N LEU A 378 -5.78 2.00 -24.75
CA LEU A 378 -6.65 0.85 -25.04
C LEU A 378 -5.88 -0.42 -25.45
N ALA A 379 -4.60 -0.33 -25.81
CA ALA A 379 -3.85 -1.52 -26.25
C ALA A 379 -3.69 -2.53 -25.09
N PRO A 380 -4.01 -3.83 -25.31
CA PRO A 380 -4.05 -4.83 -24.25
C PRO A 380 -2.66 -5.33 -23.79
N GLN A 381 -1.56 -4.96 -24.46
CA GLN A 381 -0.22 -5.41 -24.10
C GLN A 381 0.81 -4.32 -24.42
N ARG A 382 1.94 -4.29 -23.68
CA ARG A 382 3.00 -3.29 -23.87
C ARG A 382 3.61 -3.30 -25.27
N GLU A 383 3.83 -4.47 -25.87
CA GLU A 383 4.38 -4.57 -27.23
C GLU A 383 3.41 -3.99 -28.28
N HIS A 384 2.10 -4.19 -28.05
CA HIS A 384 1.05 -3.60 -28.88
C HIS A 384 0.89 -2.09 -28.64
N GLN A 385 1.25 -1.59 -27.45
CA GLN A 385 1.27 -0.16 -27.13
C GLN A 385 2.35 0.58 -27.92
N ASP A 386 3.59 0.07 -27.97
CA ASP A 386 4.69 0.72 -28.68
C ASP A 386 4.44 0.81 -30.19
N THR A 387 3.89 -0.27 -30.77
CA THR A 387 3.53 -0.29 -32.20
C THR A 387 2.35 0.64 -32.51
N LEU A 388 1.38 0.76 -31.59
CA LEU A 388 0.26 1.69 -31.72
C LEU A 388 0.72 3.14 -31.56
N ASP A 389 1.59 3.46 -30.59
CA ASP A 389 2.18 4.79 -30.40
C ASP A 389 3.00 5.22 -31.64
N ALA A 390 3.77 4.30 -32.23
CA ALA A 390 4.50 4.54 -33.48
C ALA A 390 3.57 4.84 -34.67
N TRP A 391 2.48 4.08 -34.81
CA TRP A 391 1.46 4.33 -35.83
C TRP A 391 0.79 5.69 -35.63
N PHE A 392 0.33 6.00 -34.41
CA PHE A 392 -0.28 7.30 -34.07
C PHE A 392 0.64 8.48 -34.41
N ARG A 393 1.94 8.35 -34.11
CA ARG A 393 2.95 9.34 -34.46
C ARG A 393 3.06 9.51 -35.98
N SER A 394 3.17 8.41 -36.73
CA SER A 394 3.36 8.47 -38.18
C SER A 394 2.17 9.09 -38.92
N GLU A 395 0.95 8.84 -38.45
CA GLU A 395 -0.27 9.28 -39.12
C GLU A 395 -0.71 10.69 -38.71
N TYR A 396 -0.60 11.07 -37.44
CA TYR A 396 -1.27 12.27 -36.92
C TYR A 396 -0.36 13.36 -36.36
N LEU A 397 0.95 13.13 -36.23
CA LEU A 397 1.85 14.13 -35.62
C LEU A 397 1.85 15.46 -36.40
N GLY A 398 1.78 15.41 -37.73
CA GLY A 398 1.72 16.61 -38.58
C GLY A 398 0.48 17.46 -38.29
N ASP A 399 -0.69 16.81 -38.28
CA ASP A 399 -1.97 17.45 -37.96
C ASP A 399 -1.98 18.03 -36.54
N PHE A 400 -1.44 17.30 -35.57
CA PHE A 400 -1.38 17.75 -34.17
C PHE A 400 -0.46 18.97 -34.02
N LYS A 401 0.67 19.03 -34.72
CA LYS A 401 1.52 20.23 -34.75
C LYS A 401 0.77 21.43 -35.33
N GLN A 402 0.06 21.23 -36.44
CA GLN A 402 -0.68 22.31 -37.10
C GLN A 402 -1.87 22.82 -36.27
N HIS A 403 -2.62 21.93 -35.62
CA HIS A 403 -3.85 22.27 -34.92
C HIS A 403 -3.67 22.56 -33.44
N PHE A 404 -2.83 21.80 -32.72
CA PHE A 404 -2.68 21.93 -31.28
C PHE A 404 -1.58 22.92 -30.90
N MET A 405 -0.43 22.92 -31.59
CA MET A 405 0.75 23.71 -31.21
C MET A 405 0.71 25.15 -31.69
N LYS A 406 -0.06 25.46 -32.73
CA LYS A 406 -0.04 26.78 -33.39
C LYS A 406 -0.35 27.95 -32.45
N ASN A 407 -1.27 27.78 -31.52
CA ASN A 407 -1.71 28.81 -30.57
C ASN A 407 -1.43 28.42 -29.11
N PHE A 408 -0.54 27.45 -28.88
CA PHE A 408 -0.17 27.02 -27.53
C PHE A 408 0.79 28.03 -26.88
N PRO A 409 0.64 28.37 -25.58
CA PRO A 409 -0.37 27.91 -24.63
C PRO A 409 -1.70 28.67 -24.71
N TYR A 410 -2.81 28.00 -24.40
CA TYR A 410 -4.16 28.57 -24.46
C TYR A 410 -4.56 29.29 -23.15
N GLY A 411 -5.32 30.38 -23.26
CA GLY A 411 -5.81 31.21 -22.15
C GLY A 411 -7.33 31.43 -22.18
N ASN A 412 -7.88 32.12 -21.17
CA ASN A 412 -9.31 32.45 -21.10
C ASN A 412 -9.63 33.75 -21.86
N LEU A 413 -10.70 33.75 -22.64
CA LEU A 413 -11.27 34.98 -23.22
C LEU A 413 -12.20 35.68 -22.20
N ASP A 414 -11.82 36.88 -21.73
CA ASP A 414 -12.65 37.68 -20.81
C ASP A 414 -13.88 38.26 -21.54
N THR A 415 -15.05 37.66 -21.38
CA THR A 415 -16.31 38.27 -21.82
C THR A 415 -16.85 39.22 -20.74
N PRO A 416 -17.12 40.51 -21.01
CA PRO A 416 -17.73 41.40 -20.02
C PRO A 416 -19.13 40.89 -19.67
N LYS A 417 -19.38 40.62 -18.38
CA LYS A 417 -20.69 40.23 -17.85
C LYS A 417 -21.74 41.29 -18.22
N GLN A 418 -22.50 41.09 -19.28
CA GLN A 418 -23.70 41.89 -19.53
C GLN A 418 -24.67 41.68 -18.37
N ARG A 419 -24.90 42.73 -17.58
CA ARG A 419 -26.00 42.82 -16.61
C ARG A 419 -27.32 42.63 -17.36
N ARG A 420 -27.83 41.40 -17.43
CA ARG A 420 -29.22 41.15 -17.84
C ARG A 420 -30.14 41.70 -16.76
N LYS A 421 -30.81 42.83 -17.06
CA LYS A 421 -32.03 43.24 -16.36
C LYS A 421 -33.05 42.11 -16.49
N THR A 422 -33.46 41.56 -15.36
CA THR A 422 -34.50 40.54 -15.24
C THR A 422 -35.88 41.15 -15.40
N ASP A 423 -36.58 40.82 -16.49
CA ASP A 423 -38.05 40.85 -16.53
C ASP A 423 -38.58 39.45 -16.19
N PRO A 424 -39.41 39.28 -15.14
CA PRO A 424 -39.87 37.97 -14.73
C PRO A 424 -41.24 37.69 -15.35
N LYS A 425 -41.28 37.02 -16.51
CA LYS A 425 -42.40 36.15 -16.90
C LYS A 425 -42.06 35.34 -18.15
N ARG A 426 -42.15 34.01 -17.98
CA ARG A 426 -42.18 32.96 -19.01
C ARG A 426 -40.82 32.56 -19.62
N SER A 427 -40.08 31.72 -18.90
CA SER A 427 -39.21 30.71 -19.52
C SER A 427 -39.24 29.45 -18.67
N LYS A 428 -39.79 28.36 -19.25
CA LYS A 428 -39.64 27.02 -18.70
C LYS A 428 -38.15 26.67 -18.82
N GLN A 429 -37.49 26.51 -17.68
CA GLN A 429 -36.10 26.10 -17.58
C GLN A 429 -35.90 24.77 -18.33
N ALA A 430 -35.10 24.79 -19.39
CA ALA A 430 -34.38 23.62 -19.83
C ALA A 430 -33.33 23.28 -18.75
N PRO A 431 -33.08 21.99 -18.44
CA PRO A 431 -32.06 21.63 -17.47
C PRO A 431 -30.70 21.90 -18.10
N THR A 432 -30.05 22.99 -17.72
CA THR A 432 -28.64 23.23 -18.03
C THR A 432 -27.84 22.15 -17.31
N ILE A 433 -27.16 21.29 -18.06
CA ILE A 433 -26.13 20.40 -17.52
C ILE A 433 -25.11 21.32 -16.83
N PRO A 434 -24.74 21.10 -15.55
CA PRO A 434 -23.66 21.86 -14.93
C PRO A 434 -22.37 21.51 -15.66
N GLY A 435 -21.98 22.33 -16.64
CA GLY A 435 -20.72 22.18 -17.36
C GLY A 435 -19.57 22.37 -16.37
N GLN A 436 -18.69 21.36 -16.25
CA GLN A 436 -17.41 21.54 -15.59
C GLN A 436 -16.64 22.62 -16.35
N THR A 437 -16.46 23.80 -15.75
CA THR A 437 -15.59 24.82 -16.30
C THR A 437 -14.15 24.31 -16.23
N VAL A 438 -13.55 24.00 -17.37
CA VAL A 438 -12.16 23.57 -17.45
C VAL A 438 -11.26 24.80 -17.26
N GLU A 439 -10.24 24.68 -16.42
CA GLU A 439 -9.22 25.73 -16.26
C GLU A 439 -8.20 25.70 -17.42
N PRO A 440 -7.66 26.85 -17.87
CA PRO A 440 -6.65 26.90 -18.94
C PRO A 440 -5.45 25.99 -18.66
N LEU A 441 -5.02 25.94 -17.40
CA LEU A 441 -3.92 25.09 -16.96
C LEU A 441 -4.21 23.61 -17.19
N ALA A 442 -5.44 23.14 -16.92
CA ALA A 442 -5.83 21.75 -17.12
C ALA A 442 -5.76 21.35 -18.60
N LEU A 443 -6.22 22.23 -19.50
CA LEU A 443 -6.12 22.02 -20.95
C LEU A 443 -4.66 21.94 -21.41
N ASN A 444 -3.84 22.92 -21.04
CA ASN A 444 -2.45 23.00 -21.49
C ASN A 444 -1.61 21.83 -20.96
N VAL A 445 -1.79 21.43 -19.70
CA VAL A 445 -1.09 20.28 -19.10
C VAL A 445 -1.47 18.97 -19.80
N LEU A 446 -2.76 18.75 -20.07
CA LEU A 446 -3.22 17.56 -20.80
C LEU A 446 -2.69 17.55 -22.25
N LEU A 447 -2.68 18.71 -22.90
CA LEU A 447 -2.10 18.87 -24.23
C LEU A 447 -0.60 18.53 -24.22
N CYS A 448 0.17 19.03 -23.24
CA CYS A 448 1.58 18.67 -23.09
C CYS A 448 1.74 17.16 -22.96
N GLN A 449 0.92 16.52 -22.11
CA GLN A 449 0.97 15.08 -21.93
C GLN A 449 0.68 14.34 -23.24
N VAL A 450 -0.37 14.73 -23.97
CA VAL A 450 -0.76 14.11 -25.26
C VAL A 450 0.35 14.26 -26.30
N MET A 451 0.92 15.46 -26.43
CA MET A 451 1.96 15.74 -27.41
C MET A 451 3.28 15.02 -27.09
N VAL A 452 3.73 15.06 -25.83
CA VAL A 452 4.95 14.36 -25.39
C VAL A 452 4.84 12.86 -25.57
N SER A 453 3.62 12.30 -25.49
CA SER A 453 3.42 10.87 -25.74
C SER A 453 3.49 10.47 -27.21
N MET A 454 3.54 11.42 -28.14
CA MET A 454 3.87 11.16 -29.54
C MET A 454 5.38 10.99 -29.77
N VAL A 455 6.21 11.14 -28.72
CA VAL A 455 7.65 10.85 -28.78
C VAL A 455 7.86 9.35 -28.56
N THR A 456 8.39 8.67 -29.57
CA THR A 456 8.70 7.24 -29.54
C THR A 456 10.15 7.00 -29.15
N LEU A 457 10.40 5.96 -28.34
CA LEU A 457 11.75 5.47 -28.06
C LEU A 457 12.27 4.74 -29.30
N SER A 458 12.96 5.45 -30.20
CA SER A 458 13.65 4.79 -31.31
C SER A 458 14.72 3.85 -30.75
N GLN A 459 14.63 2.55 -31.06
CA GLN A 459 15.56 1.50 -30.59
C GLN A 459 17.00 1.66 -31.14
N ARG A 460 17.26 2.59 -32.06
CA ARG A 460 18.63 2.87 -32.51
C ARG A 460 19.31 3.82 -31.54
N GLU A 461 20.38 3.34 -30.92
CA GLU A 461 21.45 4.13 -30.32
C GLU A 461 21.99 5.12 -31.36
N GLY A 462 21.36 6.27 -31.43
CA GLY A 462 21.71 7.39 -32.27
C GLY A 462 21.03 8.62 -31.68
N GLN A 463 21.73 9.74 -31.70
CA GLN A 463 21.25 11.03 -31.19
C GLN A 463 19.76 11.24 -31.54
N ALA A 464 18.98 11.77 -30.59
CA ALA A 464 17.62 12.20 -30.86
C ALA A 464 17.60 12.96 -32.19
N GLN A 465 16.83 12.48 -33.16
CA GLN A 465 16.68 13.17 -34.43
C GLN A 465 16.31 14.64 -34.13
N GLU A 466 17.15 15.59 -34.56
CA GLU A 466 16.91 17.04 -34.49
C GLU A 466 15.45 17.49 -34.75
N PRO A 467 14.65 16.87 -35.65
CA PRO A 467 13.25 17.29 -35.89
C PRO A 467 12.30 17.21 -34.69
N ASP A 468 12.62 16.47 -33.61
CA ASP A 468 11.75 16.43 -32.43
C ASP A 468 12.04 17.55 -31.41
N ALA A 469 13.28 18.04 -31.37
CA ALA A 469 13.69 19.04 -30.38
C ALA A 469 13.00 20.40 -30.59
N GLU A 470 12.70 20.75 -31.84
CA GLU A 470 12.11 22.04 -32.24
C GLU A 470 10.69 22.20 -31.70
N TRP A 471 9.79 21.25 -31.99
CA TRP A 471 8.39 21.34 -31.56
C TRP A 471 8.18 20.98 -30.07
N LEU A 472 9.15 20.30 -29.44
CA LEU A 472 9.14 20.04 -27.99
C LEU A 472 9.62 21.26 -27.18
N MET A 473 10.29 22.25 -27.78
CA MET A 473 10.80 23.42 -27.07
C MET A 473 9.69 24.24 -26.37
N PRO A 474 8.57 24.63 -27.02
CA PRO A 474 7.49 25.36 -26.36
C PRO A 474 6.86 24.58 -25.20
N LEU A 475 6.72 23.26 -25.36
CA LEU A 475 6.17 22.37 -24.33
C LEU A 475 7.11 22.28 -23.12
N ARG A 476 8.43 22.19 -23.35
CA ARG A 476 9.44 22.22 -22.28
C ARG A 476 9.40 23.54 -21.51
N GLY A 477 9.39 24.67 -22.24
CA GLY A 477 9.32 26.00 -21.64
C GLY A 477 8.09 26.15 -20.74
N PHE A 478 6.92 25.78 -21.24
CA PHE A 478 5.68 25.81 -20.46
C PHE A 478 5.73 24.92 -19.20
N VAL A 479 6.20 23.68 -19.32
CA VAL A 479 6.30 22.76 -18.17
C VAL A 479 7.29 23.28 -17.13
N GLN A 480 8.45 23.79 -17.56
CA GLN A 480 9.48 24.36 -16.68
C GLN A 480 8.96 25.61 -15.96
N GLU A 481 8.34 26.54 -16.69
CA GLU A 481 7.77 27.76 -16.14
C GLU A 481 6.65 27.44 -15.15
N THR A 482 5.74 26.53 -15.50
CA THR A 482 4.64 26.10 -14.63
C THR A 482 5.15 25.51 -13.31
N LEU A 483 6.13 24.61 -13.36
CA LEU A 483 6.72 23.98 -12.17
C LEU A 483 7.58 24.95 -11.35
N SER A 484 8.19 25.96 -12.00
CA SER A 484 9.08 26.92 -11.35
C SER A 484 8.36 28.19 -10.87
N SER A 485 7.11 28.41 -11.30
CA SER A 485 6.32 29.63 -11.01
C SER A 485 5.98 29.85 -9.54
N GLY A 486 6.14 28.83 -8.69
CA GLY A 486 5.74 28.88 -7.27
C GLY A 486 4.22 28.83 -7.04
N ALA A 487 3.43 28.65 -8.10
CA ALA A 487 1.97 28.54 -8.00
C ALA A 487 1.55 27.24 -7.29
N LYS A 488 0.46 27.31 -6.51
CA LYS A 488 -0.13 26.12 -5.88
C LYS A 488 -0.81 25.26 -6.94
N LEU A 489 -0.15 24.18 -7.37
CA LEU A 489 -0.71 23.21 -8.31
C LEU A 489 -1.67 22.24 -7.61
N SER A 490 -2.78 21.92 -8.27
CA SER A 490 -3.66 20.82 -7.84
C SER A 490 -2.90 19.49 -7.93
N GLN A 491 -3.30 18.50 -7.11
CA GLN A 491 -2.68 17.17 -7.14
C GLN A 491 -2.73 16.53 -8.53
N ARG A 492 -3.86 16.70 -9.25
CA ARG A 492 -4.06 16.18 -10.60
C ARG A 492 -3.14 16.87 -11.62
N HIS A 493 -3.00 18.19 -11.53
CA HIS A 493 -2.11 18.95 -12.42
C HIS A 493 -0.65 18.56 -12.19
N LEU A 494 -0.22 18.49 -10.92
CA LEU A 494 1.14 18.09 -10.59
C LEU A 494 1.45 16.66 -11.04
N HIS A 495 0.55 15.71 -10.77
CA HIS A 495 0.71 14.33 -11.23
C HIS A 495 0.94 14.28 -12.75
N THR A 496 0.09 14.94 -13.52
CA THR A 496 0.16 14.96 -14.99
C THR A 496 1.44 15.64 -15.50
N LEU A 497 1.87 16.73 -14.86
CA LEU A 497 3.15 17.38 -15.16
C LEU A 497 4.33 16.47 -14.87
N LEU A 498 4.35 15.76 -13.74
CA LEU A 498 5.42 14.82 -13.40
C LEU A 498 5.49 13.64 -14.39
N GLU A 499 4.34 13.10 -14.83
CA GLU A 499 4.31 12.09 -15.89
C GLU A 499 4.87 12.62 -17.22
N THR A 500 4.56 13.88 -17.53
CA THR A 500 5.07 14.55 -18.74
C THR A 500 6.58 14.73 -18.66
N VAL A 501 7.09 15.28 -17.55
CA VAL A 501 8.53 15.43 -17.29
C VAL A 501 9.25 14.09 -17.36
N TRP A 502 8.70 13.06 -16.72
CA TRP A 502 9.21 11.70 -16.75
C TRP A 502 9.41 11.19 -18.18
N ARG A 503 8.35 11.30 -19.00
CA ARG A 503 8.40 10.83 -20.40
C ARG A 503 9.40 11.65 -21.22
N MET A 504 9.51 12.96 -21.01
CA MET A 504 10.49 13.80 -21.69
C MET A 504 11.93 13.44 -21.30
N ALA A 505 12.20 13.22 -20.02
CA ALA A 505 13.53 12.86 -19.51
C ALA A 505 14.01 11.51 -20.06
N ILE A 506 13.11 10.52 -20.18
CA ILE A 506 13.45 9.20 -20.71
C ILE A 506 13.59 9.19 -22.24
N THR A 507 12.73 9.92 -22.95
CA THR A 507 12.68 9.89 -24.42
C THR A 507 13.73 10.76 -25.10
N GLN A 508 13.99 11.98 -24.60
CA GLN A 508 14.90 12.92 -25.29
C GLN A 508 16.39 12.57 -25.11
N ARG A 509 16.75 11.79 -24.07
CA ARG A 509 18.11 11.33 -23.74
C ARG A 509 19.20 12.44 -23.74
N SER A 510 18.79 13.69 -23.59
CA SER A 510 19.69 14.84 -23.54
C SER A 510 19.98 15.23 -22.11
N ARG A 511 21.27 15.32 -21.76
CA ARG A 511 21.71 15.69 -20.42
C ARG A 511 21.23 17.09 -20.02
N ALA A 512 21.41 18.08 -20.89
CA ALA A 512 21.02 19.47 -20.60
C ALA A 512 19.51 19.55 -20.31
N VAL A 513 18.70 18.95 -21.18
CA VAL A 513 17.25 18.95 -21.01
C VAL A 513 16.82 18.24 -19.74
N THR A 514 17.44 17.10 -19.44
CA THR A 514 17.13 16.34 -18.23
C THR A 514 17.47 17.15 -16.99
N GLU A 515 18.62 17.81 -16.95
CA GLU A 515 18.98 18.68 -15.82
C GLU A 515 17.99 19.84 -15.65
N ASP A 516 17.61 20.52 -16.73
CA ASP A 516 16.67 21.65 -16.66
C ASP A 516 15.28 21.22 -16.18
N LEU A 517 14.78 20.09 -16.69
CA LEU A 517 13.49 19.52 -16.29
C LEU A 517 13.50 19.05 -14.83
N LEU A 518 14.56 18.35 -14.40
CA LEU A 518 14.70 17.92 -13.01
C LEU A 518 14.90 19.10 -12.08
N GLN A 519 15.57 20.16 -12.52
CA GLN A 519 15.74 21.39 -11.73
C GLN A 519 14.38 22.07 -11.51
N ALA A 520 13.50 22.11 -12.51
CA ALA A 520 12.14 22.66 -12.35
C ALA A 520 11.31 21.86 -11.33
N VAL A 521 11.36 20.52 -11.38
CA VAL A 521 10.72 19.67 -10.36
C VAL A 521 11.35 19.88 -8.97
N TYR A 522 12.66 20.14 -8.92
CA TYR A 522 13.39 20.33 -7.67
C TYR A 522 12.99 21.64 -6.99
N VAL A 523 12.77 22.71 -7.76
CA VAL A 523 12.22 23.98 -7.26
C VAL A 523 10.86 23.76 -6.60
N GLN A 524 9.98 22.98 -7.24
CA GLN A 524 8.68 22.60 -6.66
C GLN A 524 8.87 21.77 -5.37
N TYR A 525 9.85 20.86 -5.34
CA TYR A 525 10.19 20.07 -4.15
C TYR A 525 10.73 20.89 -2.98
N GLN A 526 11.41 22.01 -3.23
CA GLN A 526 12.00 22.85 -2.18
C GLN A 526 11.01 23.81 -1.51
N GLN A 527 9.76 23.87 -1.97
CA GLN A 527 8.75 24.72 -1.34
C GLN A 527 8.46 24.27 0.11
N MET A 528 8.40 25.22 1.04
CA MET A 528 8.27 24.93 2.49
C MET A 528 6.87 24.44 2.89
N ASN A 529 5.82 24.88 2.17
CA ASN A 529 4.42 24.68 2.55
C ASN A 529 3.71 23.65 1.64
N LEU A 530 4.36 22.52 1.36
CA LEU A 530 3.75 21.44 0.59
C LEU A 530 2.87 20.56 1.49
N ASN A 531 1.67 20.22 1.01
CA ASN A 531 0.86 19.20 1.67
C ASN A 531 1.53 17.81 1.52
N LEU A 532 1.12 16.88 2.38
CA LEU A 532 1.68 15.52 2.45
C LEU A 532 1.60 14.77 1.11
N GLN A 533 0.47 14.88 0.40
CA GLN A 533 0.25 14.17 -0.87
C GLN A 533 1.17 14.70 -1.98
N THR A 534 1.31 16.02 -2.09
CA THR A 534 2.22 16.68 -3.03
C THR A 534 3.68 16.33 -2.73
N ARG A 535 4.09 16.39 -1.45
CA ARG A 535 5.43 16.00 -1.00
C ARG A 535 5.74 14.55 -1.40
N THR A 536 4.76 13.67 -1.19
CA THR A 536 4.84 12.25 -1.56
C THR A 536 5.04 12.08 -3.07
N LEU A 537 4.20 12.71 -3.89
CA LEU A 537 4.28 12.59 -5.35
C LEU A 537 5.66 12.99 -5.89
N LEU A 538 6.23 14.09 -5.38
CA LEU A 538 7.55 14.56 -5.77
C LEU A 538 8.67 13.60 -5.32
N LEU A 539 8.59 13.07 -4.10
CA LEU A 539 9.55 12.08 -3.59
C LEU A 539 9.49 10.79 -4.41
N SER A 540 8.28 10.29 -4.70
CA SER A 540 8.09 9.10 -5.52
C SER A 540 8.58 9.28 -6.96
N PHE A 541 8.45 10.48 -7.53
CA PHE A 541 8.98 10.80 -8.85
C PHE A 541 10.51 10.62 -8.89
N TYR A 542 11.25 11.24 -7.95
CA TYR A 542 12.70 11.12 -7.91
C TYR A 542 13.17 9.72 -7.53
N SER A 543 12.50 9.07 -6.57
CA SER A 543 12.83 7.70 -6.17
C SER A 543 12.70 6.73 -7.35
N ARG A 544 11.61 6.83 -8.12
CA ARG A 544 11.42 6.01 -9.31
C ARG A 544 12.47 6.33 -10.39
N LEU A 545 12.82 7.61 -10.56
CA LEU A 545 13.79 8.04 -11.57
C LEU A 545 15.17 7.48 -11.27
N TYR A 546 15.55 7.52 -10.00
CA TYR A 546 16.77 6.90 -9.50
C TYR A 546 16.78 5.38 -9.73
N LEU A 547 15.66 4.70 -9.47
CA LEU A 547 15.58 3.26 -9.71
C LEU A 547 15.86 2.88 -11.18
N GLN A 548 15.54 3.75 -12.14
CA GLN A 548 15.75 3.54 -13.58
C GLN A 548 17.08 4.09 -14.14
N GLU A 549 17.95 4.69 -13.32
CA GLU A 549 19.18 5.34 -13.80
C GLU A 549 20.11 4.42 -14.60
N HIS A 550 20.11 3.11 -14.29
CA HIS A 550 20.95 2.10 -14.94
C HIS A 550 20.66 1.95 -16.43
N ASN A 551 19.42 2.25 -16.83
CA ASN A 551 18.99 2.18 -18.24
C ASN A 551 19.33 3.47 -19.02
N HIS A 552 19.77 4.53 -18.32
CA HIS A 552 19.82 5.88 -18.87
C HIS A 552 21.04 6.66 -18.33
N THR A 553 22.15 6.65 -19.08
CA THR A 553 23.42 7.29 -18.68
C THR A 553 23.32 8.79 -18.39
N HIS A 554 22.41 9.50 -19.06
CA HIS A 554 22.16 10.92 -18.84
C HIS A 554 21.45 11.20 -17.50
N ILE A 555 20.64 10.26 -16.99
CA ILE A 555 19.98 10.34 -15.67
C ILE A 555 21.01 10.06 -14.56
N ALA A 556 21.81 9.00 -14.70
CA ALA A 556 22.85 8.64 -13.74
C ALA A 556 23.89 9.76 -13.52
N ARG A 557 24.10 10.62 -14.54
CA ARG A 557 25.01 11.78 -14.49
C ARG A 557 24.35 13.11 -14.07
N SER A 558 23.09 13.08 -13.65
CA SER A 558 22.37 14.28 -13.21
C SER A 558 22.87 14.78 -11.85
N ARG A 559 23.26 16.05 -11.81
CA ARG A 559 23.65 16.79 -10.61
C ARG A 559 22.45 17.07 -9.72
N VAL A 560 21.28 17.34 -10.31
CA VAL A 560 20.05 17.59 -9.53
C VAL A 560 19.61 16.32 -8.80
N LEU A 561 19.59 15.17 -9.47
CA LEU A 561 19.24 13.89 -8.83
C LEU A 561 20.22 13.53 -7.71
N SER A 562 21.53 13.68 -7.96
CA SER A 562 22.57 13.47 -6.95
C SER A 562 22.42 14.40 -5.74
N ARG A 563 22.12 15.68 -5.98
CA ARG A 563 21.85 16.67 -4.92
C ARG A 563 20.59 16.32 -4.12
N TRP A 564 19.52 15.89 -4.79
CA TRP A 564 18.30 15.46 -4.13
C TRP A 564 18.55 14.26 -3.20
N LEU A 565 19.26 13.23 -3.69
CA LEU A 565 19.67 12.09 -2.87
C LEU A 565 20.50 12.53 -1.66
N ALA A 566 21.51 13.37 -1.87
CA ALA A 566 22.36 13.88 -0.79
C ALA A 566 21.58 14.69 0.27
N ALA A 567 20.40 15.25 -0.06
CA ALA A 567 19.58 15.98 0.90
C ALA A 567 18.71 15.06 1.79
N LEU A 568 18.50 13.80 1.40
CA LEU A 568 17.55 12.90 2.10
C LEU A 568 17.95 12.57 3.55
N PRO A 569 19.23 12.25 3.88
CA PRO A 569 19.61 11.96 5.26
C PRO A 569 19.40 13.15 6.20
N LEU A 570 19.67 14.38 5.73
CA LEU A 570 19.39 15.59 6.48
C LEU A 570 17.88 15.76 6.71
N GLN A 571 17.07 15.59 5.66
CA GLN A 571 15.61 15.68 5.76
C GLN A 571 15.04 14.65 6.72
N LEU A 572 15.55 13.41 6.71
CA LEU A 572 15.16 12.38 7.65
C LEU A 572 15.48 12.81 9.09
N SER A 573 16.69 13.34 9.34
CA SER A 573 17.08 13.81 10.69
C SER A 573 16.23 14.98 11.20
N GLN A 574 15.77 15.86 10.30
CA GLN A 574 14.92 17.01 10.65
C GLN A 574 13.46 16.62 10.83
N LEU A 575 12.99 15.62 10.09
CA LEU A 575 11.61 15.15 10.12
C LEU A 575 11.37 14.18 11.28
N GLY A 576 12.25 13.18 11.45
CA GLY A 576 12.19 12.18 12.51
C GLY A 576 10.79 11.62 12.71
N HIS A 577 10.31 11.66 13.95
CA HIS A 577 8.98 11.18 14.35
C HIS A 577 7.83 12.15 14.01
N ARG A 578 8.10 13.38 13.54
CA ARG A 578 7.05 14.37 13.25
C ARG A 578 6.10 13.93 12.14
N ASN A 579 6.59 13.08 11.22
CA ASN A 579 5.75 12.42 10.22
C ASN A 579 6.34 11.04 9.86
N PRO A 580 5.96 9.97 10.58
CA PRO A 580 6.58 8.66 10.41
C PRO A 580 6.35 8.08 9.01
N ALA A 581 5.18 8.33 8.40
CA ALA A 581 4.88 7.85 7.04
C ALA A 581 5.79 8.48 5.97
N LEU A 582 6.15 9.75 6.11
CA LEU A 582 7.13 10.39 5.22
C LEU A 582 8.56 9.96 5.51
N SER A 583 8.92 9.83 6.79
CA SER A 583 10.24 9.34 7.20
C SER A 583 10.50 7.94 6.65
N ASP A 584 9.48 7.08 6.67
CA ASP A 584 9.59 5.73 6.11
C ASP A 584 9.84 5.74 4.59
N ARG A 585 9.13 6.60 3.85
CA ARG A 585 9.36 6.75 2.41
C ARG A 585 10.75 7.31 2.10
N LEU A 586 11.26 8.25 2.90
CA LEU A 586 12.63 8.73 2.78
C LEU A 586 13.63 7.59 3.02
N LEU A 587 13.39 6.76 4.04
CA LEU A 587 14.23 5.60 4.36
C LEU A 587 14.31 4.60 3.20
N LEU A 588 13.19 4.30 2.53
CA LEU A 588 13.17 3.42 1.37
C LEU A 588 14.06 3.96 0.23
N SER A 589 13.98 5.26 -0.07
CA SER A 589 14.84 5.87 -1.09
C SER A 589 16.30 5.90 -0.67
N ILE A 590 16.61 6.18 0.60
CA ILE A 590 17.97 6.17 1.15
C ILE A 590 18.55 4.75 1.08
N GLN A 591 17.80 3.72 1.50
CA GLN A 591 18.25 2.33 1.47
C GLN A 591 18.51 1.83 0.06
N ALA A 592 17.62 2.14 -0.89
CA ALA A 592 17.84 1.82 -2.30
C ALA A 592 19.12 2.45 -2.84
N ALA A 593 19.38 3.72 -2.52
CA ALA A 593 20.58 4.42 -2.97
C ALA A 593 21.87 3.98 -2.24
N ALA A 594 21.77 3.63 -0.96
CA ALA A 594 22.88 3.10 -0.17
C ALA A 594 23.31 1.71 -0.67
N SER A 595 22.35 0.83 -0.95
CA SER A 595 22.61 -0.52 -1.48
C SER A 595 23.31 -0.52 -2.85
N ARG A 596 23.14 0.56 -3.63
CA ARG A 596 23.78 0.77 -4.94
C ARG A 596 25.10 1.54 -4.85
N GLY A 597 25.57 1.88 -3.65
CA GLY A 597 26.85 2.56 -3.45
C GLY A 597 26.89 4.02 -3.91
N ASN A 598 25.76 4.75 -3.87
CA ASN A 598 25.74 6.15 -4.30
C ASN A 598 26.62 7.03 -3.39
N LYS A 599 27.75 7.53 -3.93
CA LYS A 599 28.75 8.28 -3.16
C LYS A 599 28.21 9.55 -2.48
N ALA A 600 27.37 10.33 -3.16
CA ALA A 600 26.86 11.59 -2.63
C ALA A 600 25.91 11.36 -1.44
N LEU A 601 25.03 10.37 -1.57
CA LEU A 601 24.16 9.93 -0.48
C LEU A 601 24.98 9.39 0.70
N LEU A 602 25.94 8.49 0.46
CA LEU A 602 26.72 7.86 1.53
C LEU A 602 27.55 8.90 2.31
N ASN A 603 28.11 9.90 1.64
CA ASN A 603 28.80 11.01 2.30
C ASN A 603 27.85 11.85 3.17
N SER A 604 26.63 12.10 2.70
CA SER A 604 25.60 12.80 3.49
C SER A 604 25.12 11.97 4.68
N LEU A 605 24.90 10.66 4.47
CA LEU A 605 24.51 9.73 5.52
C LEU A 605 25.58 9.66 6.61
N HIS A 606 26.86 9.59 6.24
CA HIS A 606 27.98 9.67 7.19
C HIS A 606 27.99 10.99 7.96
N THR A 607 27.80 12.13 7.27
CA THR A 607 27.77 13.46 7.89
C THR A 607 26.65 13.61 8.93
N HIS A 608 25.51 12.98 8.71
CA HIS A 608 24.33 13.06 9.59
C HIS A 608 24.14 11.84 10.50
N ALA A 609 25.06 10.86 10.46
CA ALA A 609 24.93 9.61 11.21
C ALA A 609 24.76 9.84 12.72
N CYS A 610 25.61 10.66 13.35
CA CYS A 610 25.50 10.91 14.80
C CYS A 610 24.15 11.51 15.22
N ARG A 611 23.50 12.29 14.35
CA ARG A 611 22.15 12.83 14.62
C ARG A 611 21.05 11.79 14.41
N LEU A 612 21.19 10.93 13.40
CA LEU A 612 20.21 9.87 13.12
C LEU A 612 20.20 8.79 14.20
N TYR A 613 21.39 8.49 14.74
CA TYR A 613 21.60 7.47 15.77
C TYR A 613 21.82 8.07 17.16
N ASP A 614 21.37 9.30 17.41
CA ASP A 614 21.42 9.86 18.76
C ASP A 614 20.56 9.02 19.73
N PRO A 615 21.09 8.62 20.90
CA PRO A 615 20.39 7.71 21.81
C PRO A 615 19.13 8.29 22.47
N GLN A 616 18.95 9.62 22.41
CA GLN A 616 17.79 10.30 23.00
C GLN A 616 16.86 10.86 21.92
N GLU A 617 17.42 11.62 20.96
CA GLU A 617 16.68 12.39 19.96
C GLU A 617 16.78 11.79 18.54
N GLY A 618 17.47 10.66 18.39
CA GLY A 618 17.76 10.06 17.11
C GLY A 618 16.52 9.45 16.43
N SER A 619 16.52 9.47 15.10
CA SER A 619 15.49 8.80 14.31
C SER A 619 15.42 7.30 14.59
N VAL A 620 16.54 6.66 14.95
CA VAL A 620 16.59 5.23 15.30
C VAL A 620 15.78 4.89 16.55
N VAL A 621 15.59 5.86 17.45
CA VAL A 621 14.89 5.67 18.73
C VAL A 621 13.45 6.15 18.67
N LEU A 622 13.17 7.17 17.86
CA LEU A 622 11.87 7.84 17.81
C LEU A 622 10.92 7.31 16.73
N LEU A 623 11.41 6.56 15.73
CA LEU A 623 10.58 5.99 14.67
C LEU A 623 9.99 4.61 15.05
N PRO A 624 8.94 4.13 14.35
CA PRO A 624 8.35 2.80 14.57
C PRO A 624 9.31 1.66 14.23
N ALA A 625 9.09 0.47 14.82
CA ALA A 625 9.97 -0.70 14.73
C ALA A 625 10.48 -1.06 13.31
N GLU A 626 9.61 -1.06 12.30
CA GLU A 626 10.02 -1.33 10.91
C GLU A 626 11.04 -0.32 10.39
N SER A 627 10.82 0.97 10.67
CA SER A 627 11.73 2.03 10.27
C SER A 627 13.04 1.98 11.08
N GLN A 628 12.98 1.58 12.36
CA GLN A 628 14.18 1.35 13.19
C GLN A 628 15.04 0.21 12.61
N GLN A 629 14.42 -0.89 12.17
CA GLN A 629 15.10 -2.00 11.51
C GLN A 629 15.80 -1.57 10.23
N ARG A 630 15.12 -0.78 9.37
CA ARG A 630 15.73 -0.21 8.15
C ARG A 630 16.90 0.71 8.48
N LEU A 631 16.79 1.53 9.53
CA LEU A 631 17.90 2.36 10.01
C LEU A 631 19.08 1.50 10.45
N VAL A 632 18.86 0.47 11.27
CA VAL A 632 19.94 -0.44 11.69
C VAL A 632 20.61 -1.11 10.49
N GLN A 633 19.85 -1.53 9.47
CA GLN A 633 20.39 -2.06 8.21
C GLN A 633 21.25 -1.04 7.45
N LEU A 634 20.94 0.27 7.51
CA LEU A 634 21.72 1.31 6.84
C LEU A 634 23.14 1.43 7.39
N LEU A 635 23.41 1.01 8.63
CA LEU A 635 24.75 0.98 9.21
C LEU A 635 25.71 0.13 8.36
N TYR A 636 25.21 -0.93 7.72
CA TYR A 636 26.00 -1.79 6.85
C TYR A 636 26.58 -1.05 5.63
N PHE A 637 25.95 0.04 5.17
CA PHE A 637 26.40 0.78 3.99
C PHE A 637 27.26 2.02 4.33
N LEU A 638 27.40 2.38 5.61
CA LEU A 638 28.18 3.55 6.01
C LEU A 638 29.66 3.41 5.57
N PRO A 639 30.28 4.41 4.94
CA PRO A 639 31.69 4.31 4.52
C PRO A 639 32.66 4.16 5.69
N VAL A 640 32.47 4.93 6.75
CA VAL A 640 33.33 4.97 7.95
C VAL A 640 32.42 5.10 9.18
N MET A 641 32.78 4.39 10.25
CA MET A 641 32.15 4.52 11.56
C MET A 641 33.06 5.33 12.48
N SER A 642 32.64 6.54 12.86
CA SER A 642 33.40 7.39 13.77
C SER A 642 33.23 6.94 15.23
N GLN A 643 34.19 7.29 16.09
CA GLN A 643 34.10 7.00 17.53
C GLN A 643 32.84 7.57 18.18
N GLY A 644 32.46 8.81 17.83
CA GLY A 644 31.23 9.42 18.31
C GLY A 644 29.96 8.67 17.88
N LEU A 645 29.94 8.13 16.67
CA LEU A 645 28.83 7.29 16.20
C LEU A 645 28.77 5.98 17.00
N LEU A 646 29.90 5.30 17.21
CA LEU A 646 29.95 4.05 17.97
C LEU A 646 29.52 4.24 19.43
N ALA A 647 29.91 5.36 20.05
CA ALA A 647 29.45 5.72 21.39
C ALA A 647 27.92 5.89 21.43
N ASN A 648 27.35 6.60 20.45
CA ASN A 648 25.90 6.75 20.31
C ASN A 648 25.19 5.41 20.09
N LEU A 649 25.73 4.54 19.23
CA LEU A 649 25.18 3.22 18.95
C LEU A 649 25.23 2.29 20.17
N SER A 650 26.31 2.36 20.96
CA SER A 650 26.43 1.61 22.21
C SER A 650 25.34 2.04 23.20
N ARG A 651 25.14 3.35 23.36
CA ARG A 651 24.04 3.89 24.18
C ARG A 651 22.65 3.53 23.63
N CYS A 652 22.47 3.47 22.31
CA CYS A 652 21.21 3.00 21.72
C CYS A 652 20.92 1.53 22.09
N CYS A 653 21.96 0.70 22.18
CA CYS A 653 21.82 -0.70 22.59
C CYS A 653 21.48 -0.83 24.07
N THR A 654 21.96 0.06 24.95
CA THR A 654 21.83 -0.10 26.40
C THR A 654 20.69 0.72 27.03
N ALA A 655 20.23 1.80 26.39
CA ALA A 655 19.22 2.70 26.95
C ALA A 655 17.78 2.11 27.03
N GLY A 656 17.55 0.89 26.54
CA GLY A 656 16.22 0.23 26.57
C GLY A 656 15.16 0.85 25.66
N ARG A 657 15.56 1.77 24.76
CA ARG A 657 14.65 2.47 23.85
C ARG A 657 14.49 1.77 22.48
N VAL A 658 15.41 0.85 22.20
CA VAL A 658 15.39 -0.06 21.05
C VAL A 658 15.22 -1.47 21.62
N SER A 659 14.50 -2.35 20.93
CA SER A 659 14.31 -3.72 21.43
C SER A 659 15.64 -4.50 21.49
N ALA A 660 15.76 -5.45 22.42
CA ALA A 660 16.94 -6.29 22.56
C ALA A 660 17.32 -7.01 21.25
N GLY A 661 16.34 -7.54 20.51
CA GLY A 661 16.58 -8.17 19.21
C GLY A 661 17.12 -7.21 18.14
N LEU A 662 16.69 -5.94 18.17
CA LEU A 662 17.19 -4.93 17.24
C LEU A 662 18.59 -4.44 17.65
N ALA A 663 18.86 -4.31 18.95
CA ALA A 663 20.20 -4.05 19.48
C ALA A 663 21.18 -5.19 19.12
N ALA A 664 20.75 -6.45 19.23
CA ALA A 664 21.55 -7.59 18.80
C ALA A 664 21.86 -7.55 17.30
N SER A 665 20.85 -7.22 16.47
CA SER A 665 21.04 -7.04 15.02
C SER A 665 22.04 -5.93 14.69
N LEU A 666 22.00 -4.82 15.43
CA LEU A 666 22.95 -3.72 15.32
C LEU A 666 24.37 -4.17 15.66
N ILE A 667 24.55 -4.86 16.78
CA ILE A 667 25.85 -5.40 17.22
C ILE A 667 26.42 -6.35 16.17
N ARG A 668 25.59 -7.25 15.62
CA ARG A 668 25.97 -8.17 14.53
C ARG A 668 26.42 -7.43 13.27
N ILE A 669 25.73 -6.37 12.86
CA ILE A 669 26.14 -5.56 11.70
C ILE A 669 27.50 -4.91 11.96
N ILE A 670 27.74 -4.37 13.16
CA ILE A 670 29.05 -3.81 13.51
C ILE A 670 30.13 -4.90 13.53
N HIS A 671 29.83 -6.09 14.06
CA HIS A 671 30.73 -7.24 14.02
C HIS A 671 31.11 -7.62 12.58
N LEU A 672 30.12 -7.76 11.68
CA LEU A 672 30.34 -8.05 10.26
C LEU A 672 31.18 -6.98 9.54
N ARG A 673 31.16 -5.74 10.03
CA ARG A 673 31.95 -4.62 9.51
C ARG A 673 33.36 -4.53 10.09
N SER A 674 33.65 -5.33 11.11
CA SER A 674 34.97 -5.47 11.73
C SER A 674 35.85 -6.46 10.95
N SER A 675 37.13 -6.11 10.79
CA SER A 675 38.16 -7.00 10.25
C SER A 675 38.28 -8.31 11.06
N LEU A 676 37.95 -8.25 12.36
CA LEU A 676 38.13 -9.35 13.30
C LEU A 676 37.04 -10.44 13.20
N SER A 677 35.95 -10.20 12.46
CA SER A 677 34.88 -11.19 12.26
C SER A 677 35.27 -12.34 11.32
N GLY A 678 36.42 -12.24 10.64
CA GLY A 678 36.84 -13.21 9.62
C GLY A 678 36.00 -13.20 8.35
N TRP A 679 35.01 -12.30 8.25
CA TRP A 679 34.13 -12.16 7.10
C TRP A 679 34.67 -11.10 6.14
N SER A 680 35.11 -11.51 4.94
CA SER A 680 35.54 -10.59 3.89
C SER A 680 34.58 -10.63 2.70
N VAL A 681 33.75 -9.59 2.54
CA VAL A 681 32.90 -9.44 1.35
C VAL A 681 33.43 -8.30 0.48
N GLY A 682 34.10 -8.66 -0.62
CA GLY A 682 34.60 -7.73 -1.63
C GLY A 682 35.78 -6.85 -1.18
N SER A 683 36.26 -5.98 -2.08
CA SER A 683 37.35 -5.03 -1.80
C SER A 683 36.87 -3.82 -0.99
N GLN A 684 36.35 -4.04 0.22
CA GLN A 684 36.12 -2.94 1.16
C GLN A 684 37.38 -2.70 1.96
N ASP A 685 38.02 -1.54 1.73
CA ASP A 685 39.06 -1.01 2.62
C ASP A 685 38.53 -1.00 4.07
N THR A 686 39.34 -1.43 5.03
CA THR A 686 38.98 -1.59 6.45
C THR A 686 38.26 -0.35 7.00
N THR A 687 36.93 -0.46 7.16
CA THR A 687 36.04 0.67 7.49
C THR A 687 35.90 0.98 8.99
N LEU A 688 36.28 0.04 9.85
CA LEU A 688 36.20 0.13 11.31
C LEU A 688 37.55 -0.31 11.90
N ARG A 689 38.14 0.51 12.77
CA ARG A 689 39.40 0.17 13.45
C ARG A 689 39.13 -0.83 14.57
N ASP A 690 39.99 -1.83 14.70
CA ASP A 690 39.89 -2.89 15.71
C ASP A 690 39.76 -2.34 17.14
N VAL A 691 40.49 -1.26 17.45
CA VAL A 691 40.41 -0.58 18.76
C VAL A 691 39.04 0.02 19.00
N ASP A 692 38.44 0.66 18.00
CA ASP A 692 37.13 1.29 18.12
C ASP A 692 36.03 0.21 18.22
N TYR A 693 36.19 -0.91 17.52
CA TYR A 693 35.30 -2.06 17.61
C TYR A 693 35.32 -2.70 19.01
N ILE A 694 36.51 -2.99 19.54
CA ILE A 694 36.63 -3.57 20.89
C ILE A 694 36.13 -2.58 21.95
N SER A 695 36.40 -1.27 21.78
CA SER A 695 35.87 -0.23 22.65
C SER A 695 34.34 -0.18 22.62
N PHE A 696 33.72 -0.35 21.45
CA PHE A 696 32.26 -0.44 21.28
C PHE A 696 31.69 -1.66 22.03
N LEU A 697 32.28 -2.84 21.85
CA LEU A 697 31.86 -4.05 22.56
C LEU A 697 32.00 -3.90 24.07
N PHE A 698 33.13 -3.35 24.54
CA PHE A 698 33.38 -3.11 25.96
C PHE A 698 32.36 -2.14 26.57
N SER A 699 32.09 -1.01 25.90
CA SER A 699 31.10 -0.02 26.38
C SER A 699 29.68 -0.59 26.38
N THR A 700 29.38 -1.45 25.41
CA THR A 700 28.06 -2.12 25.31
C THR A 700 27.91 -3.23 26.36
N LEU A 701 28.99 -3.94 26.67
CA LEU A 701 29.07 -4.94 27.74
C LEU A 701 28.92 -4.31 29.13
N THR A 702 29.46 -3.11 29.36
CA THR A 702 29.33 -2.44 30.66
C THR A 702 27.92 -1.91 30.91
N GLY A 703 27.15 -1.64 29.86
CA GLY A 703 25.75 -1.18 29.98
C GLY A 703 25.58 0.30 30.33
N PHE A 704 26.56 0.87 31.02
CA PHE A 704 26.59 2.25 31.50
C PHE A 704 27.71 3.04 30.84
N SER A 705 27.44 4.32 30.55
CA SER A 705 28.42 5.28 30.07
C SER A 705 29.35 5.73 31.21
N SER A 706 30.52 6.28 30.84
CA SER A 706 31.47 6.82 31.81
C SER A 706 30.86 7.91 32.69
N ASP A 707 29.98 8.75 32.13
CA ASP A 707 29.32 9.82 32.86
C ASP A 707 28.30 9.25 33.85
N GLU A 708 27.49 8.26 33.44
CA GLU A 708 26.54 7.58 34.32
C GLU A 708 27.26 6.89 35.49
N LEU A 709 28.37 6.19 35.23
CA LEU A 709 29.17 5.57 36.29
C LEU A 709 29.78 6.60 37.24
N ALA A 710 30.25 7.75 36.74
CA ALA A 710 30.77 8.84 37.58
C ALA A 710 29.68 9.43 38.46
N THR A 711 28.49 9.68 37.91
CA THR A 711 27.34 10.18 38.69
C THR A 711 26.93 9.22 39.80
N LEU A 712 27.02 7.90 39.56
CA LEU A 712 26.76 6.89 40.59
C LEU A 712 27.82 6.85 41.69
N GLN A 713 29.06 7.28 41.44
CA GLN A 713 30.07 7.40 42.49
C GLN A 713 29.87 8.64 43.37
N GLU A 714 29.28 9.70 42.82
CA GLU A 714 29.02 10.96 43.53
C GLU A 714 27.68 10.94 44.30
N ALA A 715 26.72 10.12 43.86
CA ALA A 715 25.42 9.99 44.48
C ALA A 715 25.53 9.30 45.86
N GLY A 716 25.48 10.10 46.93
CA GLY A 716 25.29 9.63 48.31
C GLY A 716 23.85 9.20 48.57
N ASP A 717 23.33 8.28 47.76
CA ASP A 717 21.91 7.92 47.68
C ASP A 717 21.52 6.92 48.79
N GLU A 718 20.37 7.15 49.45
CA GLU A 718 19.81 6.24 50.49
C GLU A 718 19.38 4.87 49.93
N SER A 719 19.39 4.69 48.60
CA SER A 719 18.96 3.47 47.90
C SER A 719 20.03 2.39 47.79
N VAL A 720 21.30 2.71 48.09
CA VAL A 720 22.44 1.81 47.93
C VAL A 720 22.91 1.31 49.29
N LEU A 721 22.90 -0.01 49.48
CA LEU A 721 23.38 -0.61 50.72
C LEU A 721 24.88 -0.31 50.92
N PRO A 722 25.30 0.10 52.14
CA PRO A 722 26.70 0.34 52.43
C PRO A 722 27.50 -0.96 52.24
N PRO A 723 28.79 -0.87 51.84
CA PRO A 723 29.60 -2.06 51.65
C PRO A 723 29.76 -2.80 52.97
N SER A 724 29.55 -4.11 52.94
CA SER A 724 29.70 -5.01 54.08
C SER A 724 30.73 -6.09 53.77
N PRO A 725 31.23 -6.86 54.75
CA PRO A 725 32.16 -7.94 54.47
C PRO A 725 31.54 -9.06 53.60
N LEU A 726 30.21 -9.23 53.60
CA LEU A 726 29.50 -10.12 52.66
C LEU A 726 29.17 -9.46 51.31
N SER A 727 29.01 -8.14 51.26
CA SER A 727 28.81 -7.37 50.04
C SER A 727 29.90 -6.29 49.89
N PRO A 728 31.13 -6.67 49.48
CA PRO A 728 32.27 -5.76 49.45
C PRO A 728 32.16 -4.64 48.42
N LEU A 729 31.19 -4.72 47.48
CA LEU A 729 30.81 -3.63 46.60
C LEU A 729 29.39 -3.18 46.95
N SER A 730 29.16 -1.88 46.84
CA SER A 730 27.83 -1.29 46.89
C SER A 730 27.15 -1.51 45.54
N LEU A 731 26.19 -2.43 45.48
CA LEU A 731 25.49 -2.72 44.23
C LEU A 731 24.36 -1.70 43.99
N TYR A 732 24.35 -1.09 42.80
CA TYR A 732 23.20 -0.33 42.33
C TYR A 732 22.17 -1.30 41.73
N PRO A 733 20.95 -1.41 42.30
CA PRO A 733 19.95 -2.35 41.82
C PRO A 733 19.30 -1.84 40.53
N THR A 734 19.58 -2.48 39.40
CA THR A 734 18.95 -2.09 38.13
C THR A 734 17.49 -2.56 38.06
N PRO A 735 16.58 -1.74 37.49
CA PRO A 735 15.20 -2.14 37.22
C PRO A 735 15.14 -3.42 36.39
N LEU A 736 14.14 -4.27 36.64
CA LEU A 736 14.02 -5.59 36.01
C LEU A 736 14.06 -5.52 34.48
N GLU A 737 13.29 -4.62 33.86
CA GLU A 737 13.24 -4.44 32.40
C GLU A 737 14.61 -4.06 31.82
N GLN A 738 15.32 -3.14 32.48
CA GLN A 738 16.65 -2.70 32.07
C GLN A 738 17.68 -3.82 32.25
N PHE A 739 17.57 -4.60 33.33
CA PHE A 739 18.42 -5.76 33.57
C PHE A 739 18.22 -6.81 32.48
N THR A 740 16.98 -7.20 32.17
CA THR A 740 16.69 -8.23 31.16
C THR A 740 17.12 -7.79 29.77
N HIS A 741 16.85 -6.53 29.41
CA HIS A 741 17.28 -5.98 28.13
C HIS A 741 18.81 -5.97 28.01
N HIS A 742 19.51 -5.52 29.05
CA HIS A 742 20.97 -5.53 29.07
C HIS A 742 21.54 -6.96 29.02
N TRP A 743 20.91 -7.91 29.71
CA TRP A 743 21.32 -9.32 29.71
C TRP A 743 21.31 -9.94 28.30
N ASP A 744 20.26 -9.70 27.52
CA ASP A 744 20.17 -10.14 26.12
C ASP A 744 21.27 -9.51 25.25
N VAL A 745 21.55 -8.22 25.48
CA VAL A 745 22.65 -7.51 24.80
C VAL A 745 24.02 -8.09 25.18
N VAL A 746 24.24 -8.43 26.46
CA VAL A 746 25.47 -9.07 26.94
C VAL A 746 25.68 -10.42 26.27
N GLU A 747 24.64 -11.24 26.12
CA GLU A 747 24.74 -12.54 25.44
C GLU A 747 25.21 -12.39 23.98
N GLU A 748 24.70 -11.38 23.27
CA GLU A 748 25.16 -11.09 21.90
C GLU A 748 26.60 -10.57 21.86
N VAL A 749 26.99 -9.69 22.79
CA VAL A 749 28.38 -9.21 22.89
C VAL A 749 29.33 -10.38 23.20
N CYS A 750 28.96 -11.28 24.11
CA CYS A 750 29.72 -12.49 24.41
C CYS A 750 29.88 -13.37 23.17
N HIS A 751 28.80 -13.57 22.41
CA HIS A 751 28.84 -14.31 21.16
C HIS A 751 29.83 -13.69 20.15
N CYS A 752 29.78 -12.37 19.96
CA CYS A 752 30.71 -11.65 19.08
C CYS A 752 32.18 -11.73 19.54
N LEU A 753 32.43 -11.76 20.86
CA LEU A 753 33.78 -11.89 21.40
C LEU A 753 34.32 -13.33 21.26
N GLU A 754 33.46 -14.34 21.33
CA GLU A 754 33.84 -15.76 21.19
C GLU A 754 34.20 -16.17 19.77
N THR A 755 33.65 -15.48 18.77
CA THR A 755 33.90 -15.72 17.34
C THR A 755 35.20 -15.06 16.85
N LEU A 756 35.84 -14.21 17.67
CA LEU A 756 37.12 -13.60 17.33
C LEU A 756 38.23 -14.66 17.27
N GLY A 757 39.13 -14.52 16.29
CA GLY A 757 40.11 -15.57 15.97
C GLY A 757 41.09 -15.96 17.08
N SER A 758 41.40 -15.06 18.03
CA SER A 758 42.31 -15.34 19.17
C SER A 758 41.66 -15.00 20.51
N ARG A 759 41.10 -16.02 21.16
CA ARG A 759 40.41 -15.87 22.46
C ARG A 759 41.31 -15.33 23.57
N SER A 760 42.58 -15.77 23.63
CA SER A 760 43.54 -15.31 24.64
C SER A 760 43.84 -13.82 24.53
N GLN A 761 44.08 -13.33 23.31
CA GLN A 761 44.32 -11.90 23.09
C GLN A 761 43.06 -11.06 23.37
N CYS A 762 41.89 -11.55 22.99
CA CYS A 762 40.62 -10.89 23.30
C CYS A 762 40.39 -10.80 24.81
N PHE A 763 40.70 -11.89 25.53
CA PHE A 763 40.67 -11.92 26.99
C PHE A 763 41.64 -10.92 27.60
N ASP A 764 42.89 -10.85 27.13
CA ASP A 764 43.88 -9.89 27.63
C ASP A 764 43.43 -8.43 27.44
N VAL A 765 42.84 -8.10 26.29
CA VAL A 765 42.30 -6.75 26.04
C VAL A 765 41.12 -6.46 26.97
N LEU A 766 40.18 -7.41 27.12
CA LEU A 766 39.04 -7.26 28.02
C LEU A 766 39.49 -7.08 29.47
N GLN A 767 40.41 -7.92 29.95
CA GLN A 767 40.98 -7.84 31.29
C GLN A 767 41.63 -6.47 31.54
N ASN A 768 42.45 -5.99 30.61
CA ASN A 768 43.08 -4.68 30.72
C ASN A 768 42.04 -3.54 30.76
N GLY A 769 40.96 -3.66 29.98
CA GLY A 769 39.83 -2.73 30.02
C GLY A 769 39.13 -2.70 31.38
N ILE A 770 38.85 -3.87 31.96
CA ILE A 770 38.24 -3.98 33.29
C ILE A 770 39.17 -3.41 34.37
N CYS A 771 40.44 -3.84 34.39
CA CYS A 771 41.43 -3.39 35.36
C CYS A 771 41.70 -1.89 35.31
N LYS A 772 41.64 -1.28 34.13
CA LYS A 772 41.91 0.15 33.98
C LYS A 772 40.70 1.01 34.35
N ASN A 773 39.49 0.57 33.99
CA ASN A 773 38.31 1.44 34.03
C ASN A 773 37.33 1.11 35.18
N LEU A 774 37.29 -0.13 35.67
CA LEU A 774 36.19 -0.60 36.52
C LEU A 774 36.61 -0.99 37.94
N THR A 775 37.87 -1.42 38.16
CA THR A 775 38.30 -1.92 39.48
C THR A 775 38.39 -0.85 40.56
N GLY A 776 38.37 0.43 40.18
CA GLY A 776 38.36 1.57 41.10
C GLY A 776 36.98 2.03 41.54
N LEU A 777 35.90 1.42 41.03
CA LEU A 777 34.52 1.81 41.35
C LEU A 777 34.12 1.28 42.73
N ALA A 778 33.48 2.13 43.53
CA ALA A 778 32.89 1.77 44.83
C ALA A 778 31.45 1.28 44.66
N VAL A 779 30.67 1.99 43.82
CA VAL A 779 29.30 1.63 43.45
C VAL A 779 29.29 0.97 42.08
N VAL A 780 28.72 -0.23 41.97
CA VAL A 780 28.71 -1.02 40.73
C VAL A 780 27.28 -1.48 40.41
N PRO A 781 26.75 -1.23 39.20
CA PRO A 781 25.45 -1.77 38.79
C PRO A 781 25.44 -3.31 38.80
N ASP A 782 24.38 -3.89 39.35
CA ASP A 782 24.21 -5.35 39.41
C ASP A 782 24.19 -6.02 38.03
N SER A 783 23.57 -5.38 37.04
CA SER A 783 23.55 -5.84 35.64
C SER A 783 24.94 -5.85 35.01
N MET A 784 25.76 -4.82 35.26
CA MET A 784 27.15 -4.74 34.82
C MET A 784 27.99 -5.84 35.49
N ALA A 785 27.86 -6.01 36.80
CA ALA A 785 28.60 -7.04 37.55
C ALA A 785 28.28 -8.45 37.04
N ALA A 786 27.00 -8.76 36.82
CA ALA A 786 26.57 -10.05 36.29
C ALA A 786 27.06 -10.25 34.85
N GLY A 787 26.96 -9.22 34.00
CA GLY A 787 27.42 -9.29 32.62
C GLY A 787 28.93 -9.48 32.48
N LEU A 788 29.73 -8.84 33.34
CA LEU A 788 31.19 -9.04 33.39
C LEU A 788 31.57 -10.44 33.84
N LEU A 789 30.92 -10.98 34.89
CA LEU A 789 31.15 -12.37 35.31
C LEU A 789 30.83 -13.34 34.17
N ARG A 790 29.71 -13.11 33.47
CA ARG A 790 29.28 -13.92 32.33
C ARG A 790 30.28 -13.85 31.17
N ALA A 791 30.72 -12.67 30.79
CA ALA A 791 31.67 -12.47 29.68
C ALA A 791 33.05 -13.09 29.97
N VAL A 792 33.60 -12.85 31.16
CA VAL A 792 34.89 -13.44 31.57
C VAL A 792 34.79 -14.97 31.63
N ALA A 793 33.71 -15.50 32.20
CA ALA A 793 33.50 -16.94 32.32
C ALA A 793 33.40 -17.66 30.98
N ARG A 794 32.87 -16.98 29.95
CA ARG A 794 32.70 -17.51 28.58
C ARG A 794 33.97 -17.40 27.73
N LEU A 795 34.74 -16.32 27.90
CA LEU A 795 35.93 -16.05 27.07
C LEU A 795 37.20 -16.70 27.57
N LEU A 796 37.29 -16.98 28.87
CA LEU A 796 38.49 -17.54 29.47
C LEU A 796 38.68 -19.01 29.07
N ASP A 797 39.83 -19.30 28.46
CA ASP A 797 40.28 -20.67 28.25
C ASP A 797 41.01 -21.19 29.51
N LEU A 798 40.84 -22.47 29.85
CA LEU A 798 41.39 -23.11 31.05
C LEU A 798 42.93 -23.05 31.12
N SER A 799 43.57 -22.79 29.98
CA SER A 799 45.02 -22.64 29.83
C SER A 799 45.56 -21.31 30.34
N PHE A 800 44.71 -20.30 30.56
CA PHE A 800 45.11 -18.94 30.90
C PHE A 800 44.74 -18.55 32.34
N LEU A 801 45.65 -17.83 33.02
CA LEU A 801 45.42 -17.35 34.39
C LEU A 801 45.06 -15.86 34.38
N PRO A 802 43.89 -15.48 34.93
CA PRO A 802 43.52 -14.07 35.05
C PRO A 802 44.47 -13.31 35.97
N SER A 803 44.60 -12.00 35.74
CA SER A 803 45.41 -11.11 36.58
C SER A 803 44.83 -11.00 37.99
N GLU A 804 45.72 -10.82 38.97
CA GLU A 804 45.33 -10.71 40.38
C GLU A 804 44.34 -9.54 40.65
N PRO A 805 44.49 -8.34 40.04
CA PRO A 805 43.49 -7.27 40.17
C PRO A 805 42.12 -7.66 39.62
N LEU A 806 42.07 -8.34 38.46
CA LEU A 806 40.82 -8.82 37.89
C LEU A 806 40.15 -9.84 38.80
N LEU A 807 40.90 -10.84 39.27
CA LEU A 807 40.37 -11.88 40.17
C LEU A 807 39.75 -11.30 41.44
N ARG A 808 40.41 -10.32 42.06
CA ARG A 808 39.88 -9.64 43.26
C ARG A 808 38.64 -8.83 42.97
N PHE A 809 38.57 -8.18 41.82
CA PHE A 809 37.37 -7.44 41.44
C PHE A 809 36.20 -8.39 41.17
N LEU A 810 36.41 -9.45 40.39
CA LEU A 810 35.40 -10.46 40.11
C LEU A 810 34.95 -11.20 41.38
N SER A 811 35.85 -11.47 42.34
CA SER A 811 35.46 -12.09 43.61
C SER A 811 34.55 -11.17 44.42
N ARG A 812 34.83 -9.87 44.43
CA ARG A 812 33.96 -8.86 45.07
C ARG A 812 32.61 -8.74 44.38
N CYS A 813 32.57 -8.74 43.05
CA CYS A 813 31.32 -8.76 42.27
C CYS A 813 30.50 -10.01 42.59
N CYS A 814 31.13 -11.19 42.58
CA CYS A 814 30.47 -12.46 42.83
C CYS A 814 29.86 -12.53 44.24
N LEU A 815 30.61 -12.13 45.28
CA LEU A 815 30.09 -12.08 46.65
C LEU A 815 28.91 -11.12 46.80
N SER A 816 29.04 -9.90 46.27
CA SER A 816 27.98 -8.90 46.37
C SER A 816 26.71 -9.34 45.63
N LEU A 817 26.86 -10.01 44.48
CA LEU A 817 25.74 -10.60 43.73
C LEU A 817 25.11 -11.81 44.44
N LEU A 818 25.91 -12.65 45.11
CA LEU A 818 25.41 -13.75 45.94
C LEU A 818 24.60 -13.25 47.14
N SER A 819 25.01 -12.12 47.73
CA SER A 819 24.23 -11.42 48.76
C SER A 819 22.91 -10.87 48.19
N LEU A 820 22.96 -10.21 47.03
CA LEU A 820 21.76 -9.73 46.32
C LEU A 820 20.77 -10.86 45.96
N LEU A 821 21.25 -12.07 45.67
CA LEU A 821 20.38 -13.21 45.40
C LEU A 821 19.51 -13.61 46.59
N LEU A 822 20.01 -13.45 47.81
CA LEU A 822 19.24 -13.76 49.02
C LEU A 822 18.13 -12.74 49.25
N THR A 823 18.38 -11.46 48.98
CA THR A 823 17.34 -10.43 49.08
C THR A 823 16.25 -10.64 48.03
N LEU A 824 16.63 -11.00 46.80
CA LEU A 824 15.69 -11.37 45.73
C LEU A 824 14.89 -12.66 46.02
N GLN A 825 15.38 -13.54 46.88
CA GLN A 825 14.70 -14.80 47.25
C GLN A 825 13.57 -14.58 48.28
N GLN A 826 13.65 -13.51 49.06
CA GLN A 826 12.65 -13.16 50.07
C GLN A 826 11.43 -12.44 49.47
N ASP A 827 11.60 -11.79 48.31
CA ASP A 827 10.51 -11.16 47.56
C ASP A 827 9.69 -12.21 46.80
N THR A 828 8.43 -12.40 47.21
CA THR A 828 7.49 -13.41 46.66
C THR A 828 6.99 -13.13 45.23
N ALA A 829 7.53 -12.13 44.53
CA ALA A 829 7.07 -11.73 43.21
C ALA A 829 7.62 -12.66 42.12
N SER A 830 6.74 -13.26 41.32
CA SER A 830 7.10 -14.13 40.18
C SER A 830 8.00 -13.45 39.15
N GLU A 831 8.00 -12.12 39.11
CA GLU A 831 8.74 -11.27 38.14
C GLU A 831 10.26 -11.28 38.38
N ASN A 832 10.72 -11.37 39.63
CA ASN A 832 12.16 -11.36 39.97
C ASN A 832 12.89 -12.69 39.66
N ASN A 833 12.16 -13.75 39.31
CA ASN A 833 12.76 -15.06 39.04
C ASN A 833 13.75 -15.06 37.88
N HIS A 834 13.48 -14.32 36.80
CA HIS A 834 14.39 -14.25 35.64
C HIS A 834 15.71 -13.57 36.00
N LYS A 835 15.65 -12.43 36.70
CA LYS A 835 16.85 -11.71 37.19
C LYS A 835 17.65 -12.59 38.14
N ARG A 836 16.98 -13.30 39.05
CA ARG A 836 17.61 -14.25 39.98
C ARG A 836 18.33 -15.37 39.23
N GLU A 837 17.68 -15.99 38.24
CA GLU A 837 18.29 -17.07 37.45
C GLU A 837 19.50 -16.60 36.66
N ALA A 838 19.43 -15.41 36.05
CA ALA A 838 20.54 -14.81 35.32
C ALA A 838 21.75 -14.52 36.24
N VAL A 839 21.52 -13.87 37.39
CA VAL A 839 22.58 -13.57 38.37
C VAL A 839 23.19 -14.85 38.94
N TRP A 840 22.36 -15.83 39.32
CA TRP A 840 22.83 -17.12 39.81
C TRP A 840 23.64 -17.86 38.75
N GLY A 841 23.13 -17.93 37.51
CA GLY A 841 23.81 -18.53 36.38
C GLY A 841 25.17 -17.88 36.09
N ALA A 842 25.26 -16.54 36.17
CA ALA A 842 26.51 -15.81 36.02
C ALA A 842 27.53 -16.17 37.10
N CYS A 843 27.13 -16.17 38.37
CA CYS A 843 27.99 -16.51 39.49
C CYS A 843 28.48 -17.97 39.42
N VAL A 844 27.60 -18.93 39.15
CA VAL A 844 27.98 -20.35 39.06
C VAL A 844 28.90 -20.60 37.86
N ALA A 845 28.61 -20.00 36.70
CA ALA A 845 29.47 -20.10 35.53
C ALA A 845 30.88 -19.56 35.84
N ALA A 846 30.96 -18.37 36.44
CA ALA A 846 32.23 -17.77 36.84
C ALA A 846 33.00 -18.61 37.88
N LEU A 847 32.34 -19.07 38.94
CA LEU A 847 32.98 -19.86 40.01
C LEU A 847 33.48 -21.23 39.53
N SER A 848 32.86 -21.79 38.49
CA SER A 848 33.26 -23.07 37.90
C SER A 848 34.34 -22.91 36.82
N SER A 849 34.24 -21.91 35.94
CA SER A 849 35.17 -21.77 34.81
C SER A 849 36.41 -20.94 35.11
N ILE A 850 36.36 -19.97 36.03
CA ILE A 850 37.47 -19.05 36.30
C ILE A 850 38.42 -19.65 37.35
N PRO A 851 39.68 -19.97 37.00
CA PRO A 851 40.65 -20.53 37.94
C PRO A 851 40.88 -19.61 39.13
N ARG A 852 41.00 -20.19 40.32
CA ARG A 852 41.23 -19.50 41.62
C ARG A 852 40.11 -18.57 42.10
N LEU A 853 39.07 -18.29 41.32
CA LEU A 853 37.99 -17.38 41.72
C LEU A 853 37.23 -17.90 42.94
N LEU A 854 36.75 -19.15 42.92
CA LEU A 854 36.04 -19.74 44.07
C LEU A 854 36.91 -19.73 45.34
N ARG A 855 38.20 -20.03 45.20
CA ARG A 855 39.12 -20.00 46.34
C ARG A 855 39.22 -18.61 46.94
N LEU A 856 39.32 -17.57 46.11
CA LEU A 856 39.37 -16.18 46.57
C LEU A 856 38.05 -15.76 47.22
N VAL A 857 36.91 -16.13 46.62
CA VAL A 857 35.57 -15.90 47.20
C VAL A 857 35.48 -16.51 48.59
N LEU A 858 35.88 -17.77 48.77
CA LEU A 858 35.91 -18.43 50.09
C LEU A 858 36.88 -17.74 51.06
N GLN A 859 38.05 -17.28 50.60
CA GLN A 859 39.04 -16.59 51.45
C GLN A 859 38.55 -15.21 51.93
N SER A 860 37.66 -14.55 51.18
CA SER A 860 37.03 -13.29 51.60
C SER A 860 35.92 -13.48 52.63
N LEU A 861 35.38 -14.68 52.81
CA LEU A 861 34.35 -14.99 53.80
C LEU A 861 34.97 -15.15 55.19
N ARG A 862 35.30 -14.03 55.84
CA ARG A 862 35.86 -14.01 57.20
C ARG A 862 34.74 -13.90 58.23
N VAL A 863 34.37 -15.03 58.82
CA VAL A 863 33.26 -15.13 59.79
C VAL A 863 33.40 -14.13 60.95
N MET A 864 34.64 -13.90 61.42
CA MET A 864 34.92 -13.00 62.53
C MET A 864 34.64 -11.51 62.24
N ASP A 865 34.58 -11.14 60.97
CA ASP A 865 34.37 -9.74 60.54
C ASP A 865 32.87 -9.43 60.33
N LEU A 866 31.98 -10.43 60.45
CA LEU A 866 30.54 -10.34 60.15
C LEU A 866 29.68 -9.96 61.35
N CYS A 867 28.59 -9.25 61.08
CA CYS A 867 27.54 -8.96 62.07
C CYS A 867 26.64 -10.18 62.31
N GLU A 868 25.90 -10.22 63.44
CA GLU A 868 25.00 -11.35 63.76
C GLU A 868 23.92 -11.59 62.69
N GLU A 869 23.43 -10.54 62.02
CA GLU A 869 22.44 -10.62 60.94
C GLU A 869 23.01 -11.20 59.62
N GLU A 870 24.33 -11.14 59.45
CA GLU A 870 25.04 -11.60 58.25
C GLU A 870 25.43 -13.09 58.33
N LEU A 871 25.54 -13.66 59.54
CA LEU A 871 25.90 -15.07 59.73
C LEU A 871 24.89 -16.05 59.08
N PRO A 872 23.55 -15.87 59.21
CA PRO A 872 22.57 -16.71 58.51
C PRO A 872 22.65 -16.57 56.98
N GLN A 873 22.91 -15.36 56.49
CA GLN A 873 23.04 -15.08 55.05
C GLN A 873 24.25 -15.81 54.46
N LEU A 874 25.40 -15.75 55.15
CA LEU A 874 26.60 -16.51 54.79
C LEU A 874 26.30 -18.02 54.70
N ALA A 875 25.61 -18.56 55.69
CA ALA A 875 25.27 -19.97 55.71
C ALA A 875 24.32 -20.38 54.58
N GLN A 876 23.36 -19.52 54.22
CA GLN A 876 22.50 -19.74 53.06
C GLN A 876 23.28 -19.71 51.74
N ILE A 877 24.18 -18.74 51.53
CA ILE A 877 25.05 -18.69 50.34
C ILE A 877 25.89 -19.97 50.23
N LEU A 878 26.55 -20.37 51.32
CA LEU A 878 27.36 -21.60 51.33
C LEU A 878 26.51 -22.84 51.04
N SER A 879 25.29 -22.92 51.58
CA SER A 879 24.37 -24.02 51.31
C SER A 879 23.97 -24.08 49.83
N LEU A 880 23.62 -22.94 49.23
CA LEU A 880 23.29 -22.84 47.80
C LEU A 880 24.47 -23.29 46.92
N LEU A 881 25.68 -22.82 47.24
CA LEU A 881 26.88 -23.18 46.47
C LEU A 881 27.25 -24.67 46.61
N LEU A 882 27.06 -25.27 47.79
CA LEU A 882 27.33 -26.69 48.05
C LEU A 882 26.34 -27.62 47.36
N GLN A 883 25.08 -27.21 47.25
CA GLN A 883 24.04 -27.98 46.56
C GLN A 883 24.23 -28.00 45.04
N HIS A 884 24.94 -27.03 44.47
CA HIS A 884 25.10 -26.92 43.02
C HIS A 884 26.14 -27.92 42.47
N THR A 885 25.69 -28.83 41.60
CA THR A 885 26.50 -29.95 41.08
C THR A 885 27.77 -29.49 40.34
N ALA A 886 27.67 -28.43 39.54
CA ALA A 886 28.81 -27.89 38.78
C ALA A 886 29.98 -27.40 39.67
N LEU A 887 29.71 -27.00 40.91
CA LEU A 887 30.73 -26.49 41.83
C LEU A 887 31.36 -27.58 42.70
N ARG A 888 30.81 -28.80 42.71
CA ARG A 888 31.20 -29.88 43.62
C ARG A 888 32.70 -30.16 43.60
N ASN A 889 33.30 -30.32 42.42
CA ASN A 889 34.73 -30.61 42.29
C ASN A 889 35.60 -29.45 42.78
N HIS A 890 35.18 -28.20 42.49
CA HIS A 890 35.89 -27.00 42.94
C HIS A 890 35.77 -26.80 44.45
N MET A 891 34.63 -27.15 45.04
CA MET A 891 34.43 -27.16 46.50
C MET A 891 35.30 -28.20 47.19
N LEU A 892 35.38 -29.41 46.63
CA LEU A 892 36.26 -30.47 47.13
C LEU A 892 37.74 -30.06 47.07
N ALA A 893 38.16 -29.38 45.99
CA ALA A 893 39.52 -28.84 45.88
C ALA A 893 39.85 -27.77 46.93
N ASN A 894 38.84 -27.15 47.57
CA ASN A 894 38.97 -26.15 48.63
C ASN A 894 38.41 -26.65 49.99
N ALA A 895 38.33 -27.97 50.20
CA ALA A 895 37.69 -28.57 51.38
C ALA A 895 38.30 -28.09 52.72
N THR A 896 39.61 -27.82 52.76
CA THR A 896 40.28 -27.30 53.96
C THR A 896 39.80 -25.90 54.33
N LEU A 897 39.72 -24.98 53.36
CA LEU A 897 39.20 -23.62 53.58
C LEU A 897 37.73 -23.67 54.02
N LEU A 898 36.93 -24.48 53.35
CA LEU A 898 35.51 -24.67 53.67
C LEU A 898 35.32 -25.21 55.10
N GLN A 899 36.16 -26.17 55.53
CA GLN A 899 36.15 -26.70 56.88
C GLN A 899 36.45 -25.62 57.93
N HIS A 900 37.41 -24.73 57.68
CA HIS A 900 37.73 -23.63 58.59
C HIS A 900 36.54 -22.66 58.73
N ILE A 901 35.93 -22.26 57.62
CA ILE A 901 34.77 -21.34 57.62
C ILE A 901 33.60 -21.95 58.42
N ILE A 902 33.31 -23.24 58.23
CA ILE A 902 32.24 -23.94 58.96
C ILE A 902 32.58 -24.09 60.46
N GLN A 903 33.85 -24.36 60.80
CA GLN A 903 34.30 -24.40 62.19
C GLN A 903 34.17 -23.04 62.88
N ASP A 904 34.47 -21.95 62.17
CA ASP A 904 34.33 -20.61 62.72
C ASP A 904 32.85 -20.23 62.90
N LEU A 905 31.99 -20.53 61.91
CA LEU A 905 30.53 -20.36 62.02
C LEU A 905 29.94 -21.13 63.21
N THR A 906 30.32 -22.39 63.39
CA THR A 906 29.84 -23.23 64.50
C THR A 906 30.37 -22.80 65.87
N ARG A 907 31.54 -22.16 65.94
CA ARG A 907 32.08 -21.57 67.18
C ARG A 907 31.34 -20.30 67.58
N TYR A 908 30.97 -19.46 66.61
CA TYR A 908 30.28 -18.19 66.85
C TYR A 908 28.82 -18.40 67.29
N CYS A 909 28.14 -19.44 66.77
CA CYS A 909 26.73 -19.74 67.06
C CYS A 909 26.47 -20.59 68.32
N ARG A 910 27.34 -20.59 69.34
CA ARG A 910 27.23 -21.44 70.55
C ARG A 910 26.12 -21.03 71.56
N GLY A 911 25.11 -20.26 71.15
CA GLY A 911 23.93 -19.92 71.97
C GLY A 911 22.81 -20.99 71.90
N GLU A 912 21.89 -20.99 72.86
CA GLU A 912 20.89 -22.06 73.09
C GLU A 912 19.84 -22.28 71.97
N SER A 913 19.76 -21.40 70.96
CA SER A 913 18.93 -21.61 69.77
C SER A 913 19.78 -22.15 68.61
N LYS A 914 19.83 -23.47 68.42
CA LYS A 914 20.32 -24.07 67.17
C LYS A 914 19.40 -23.64 66.03
N GLU A 915 19.78 -22.57 65.33
CA GLU A 915 19.00 -22.05 64.21
C GLU A 915 19.03 -23.03 63.02
N GLN A 916 17.86 -23.28 62.42
CA GLN A 916 17.63 -24.33 61.41
C GLN A 916 18.56 -24.24 60.18
N TRP A 917 19.01 -23.04 59.82
CA TRP A 917 19.96 -22.84 58.73
C TRP A 917 21.35 -23.46 59.00
N MET A 918 21.78 -23.57 60.26
CA MET A 918 23.05 -24.18 60.63
C MET A 918 23.00 -25.70 60.43
N THR A 919 21.86 -26.32 60.78
CA THR A 919 21.64 -27.75 60.51
C THR A 919 21.58 -28.05 59.01
N ASP A 920 20.95 -27.18 58.23
CA ASP A 920 20.86 -27.33 56.77
C ASP A 920 22.24 -27.19 56.11
N LEU A 921 23.06 -26.22 56.54
CA LEU A 921 24.43 -26.05 56.05
C LEU A 921 25.30 -27.26 56.37
N LEU A 922 25.26 -27.76 57.62
CA LEU A 922 26.02 -28.95 58.03
C LEU A 922 25.58 -30.19 57.27
N TYR A 923 24.29 -30.34 57.00
CA TYR A 923 23.77 -31.40 56.13
C TYR A 923 24.35 -31.29 54.72
N CYS A 924 24.24 -30.12 54.07
CA CYS A 924 24.77 -29.88 52.72
C CYS A 924 26.28 -30.14 52.64
N TYR A 925 27.04 -29.69 53.65
CA TYR A 925 28.47 -29.95 53.76
C TYR A 925 28.75 -31.45 53.87
N SER A 926 28.04 -32.16 54.75
CA SER A 926 28.22 -33.60 54.94
C SER A 926 27.94 -34.40 53.66
N VAL A 927 26.90 -34.06 52.91
CA VAL A 927 26.53 -34.69 51.63
C VAL A 927 27.61 -34.44 50.57
N THR A 928 28.11 -33.21 50.49
CA THR A 928 29.13 -32.84 49.50
C THR A 928 30.48 -33.51 49.81
N MET A 929 30.84 -33.64 51.09
CA MET A 929 32.10 -34.24 51.55
C MET A 929 32.04 -35.77 51.69
N ALA A 930 30.86 -36.39 51.81
CA ALA A 930 30.70 -37.83 52.01
C ALA A 930 31.30 -38.69 50.87
N THR A 931 31.37 -38.15 49.65
CA THR A 931 32.03 -38.82 48.51
C THR A 931 33.56 -38.77 48.53
N HIS A 932 34.18 -38.03 49.45
CA HIS A 932 35.64 -37.87 49.55
C HIS A 932 36.24 -38.60 50.76
N ARG A 933 35.46 -39.41 51.50
CA ARG A 933 35.94 -40.17 52.67
C ARG A 933 36.83 -41.36 52.28
N GLY A 934 38.05 -41.05 51.89
CA GLY A 934 39.23 -41.85 52.22
C GLY A 934 40.05 -41.06 53.23
N ASN A 935 40.01 -41.47 54.50
CA ASN A 935 40.79 -40.95 55.64
C ASN A 935 40.58 -39.48 56.05
N LEU A 936 39.79 -39.25 57.10
CA LEU A 936 40.11 -38.43 58.29
C LEU A 936 38.87 -38.36 59.22
N GLY A 937 39.08 -38.59 60.51
CA GLY A 937 38.06 -38.99 61.47
C GLY A 937 37.10 -37.89 61.94
N LEU A 938 35.81 -38.22 62.01
CA LEU A 938 34.82 -37.46 62.76
C LEU A 938 34.84 -37.87 64.23
N ARG A 939 35.60 -37.18 65.07
CA ARG A 939 35.37 -37.28 66.52
C ARG A 939 35.16 -35.96 67.26
N ASP A 940 35.34 -34.80 66.63
CA ASP A 940 35.31 -33.51 67.35
C ASP A 940 34.26 -32.49 66.84
N ILE A 941 33.13 -32.93 66.25
CA ILE A 941 32.03 -32.02 65.82
C ILE A 941 30.69 -32.44 66.43
N TYR A 942 30.67 -32.84 67.70
CA TYR A 942 29.43 -32.93 68.49
C TYR A 942 29.59 -32.23 69.82
#